data_AF-A0A2M7AH51-F1
#
_entry.id   AF-A0A2M7AH51-F1
#
_cell.length_a   1.000
_cell.length_b   1.000
_cell.length_c   1.000
_cell.angle_alpha   90.00
_cell.angle_beta   90.00
_cell.angle_gamma   90.00
#
_symmetry.space_group_name_H-M   'P 1'
#
loop_
_entity.id
_entity.type
_entity.pdbx_description
1 polymer ?
#
loop_
_entity_poly.entity_id
_entity_poly.type
_entity_poly.pdbx_seq_one_letter_code
_entity_poly.pdbx_strand_id
1 'polypeptide(L)'
;MRHCLNTLLILVTACAGIAQEIAAPPFAPAPVIEWGKPLEGGPIRAIFLLQSAKEEGLEFLRRFDVQGDVYVSKKGGKYGVDTTSASLCRRKLTSEKIDVFVVGGIYWKRIPATLRLAVLEKVQEGMGLLYVDAPNSAMDTTLPKLMAASPAPEAVAAVTEGIPIPLLPLVTIDPERNAYTIYPDAEHPAPKPEELVSAARFGKGRICLLHYSVGQSNVVYLYSLTPGLRRQDAPFLRTYPYWEYCHSLLGKAVRWCAGRKLGAVVRAKASGWPVATDPLAEVTVTGQAPPSPVDIEVVIRDRYFTSLGRVTKRIYLVGDETYKFDVNISTAQRPFGGLYFVDAWARCNGKVMDWATVAVEIPRVVRYKQVVPEKLPSPYILLEPREVRHPRIEKVSLNQPRYASNEPVQVRMEVSNPSSDTLVDISLVGTDGRILQRQTLPAQKQVSASFSLAAAQTLVSYIDARLKKGNQTLWRERTPVFLAPGTPDEFFAYSWMQGETYYSRDYLRRIQDQGVDSILAGGGAASYFFEGGRMAAEMNLRLVPTNVVAVRYEAGKEPTKLPRPLTDEKTLNQERKRIRETVPYVAPLQPIGYSLMDEWVLGLPEARTDYSDSAVAAFRLWLKTQYRDIAALNAEWSSNFATWGDVQPAQLEQAREGLDLANVDWSKLNLSSFVDYRLFMDTVGPTAFVDFARTIRELDPGAKVGLCGTESSSTWFGHDWFHLCNALDFVVGYGDAGPVPNITNFRGLQREFQRSFLQPGSLLGCWVGYSESDFYREQALKLLLHGFHGIAYFAGDPSAYEDFPYLNYDFTLSRRALISGEGVREIRQGLDQLLWNSQWDNSGIAIYLSQSSLHVASALGQEGKWGDNCVAITRAVEDAGFQYDFVASEQVEKGVLKERGYKVLILPGVACLSDPELSAIQAFIAAGGAVIFDQLPGELDGHGKSRSQPPRFEGAKAVPFSIVADRSANAAAMRSALDRAGRAAPVQVDFDDKTFLPTETILHRNGDHLLVSLQTDVASWNQPKPTARITLPLQGFVYDVREGKPLGRMQTVSAVLDPMHILLYAVLPYEVKSIAVAPSAKMVKQGAGANLRVSVIASAPAGRHFVRVSVQAPDGQTRPGFARTVRCDAGKEETTLRFALNDPIGVWKITARDVETGVTSSATMEVTK
;
A
#
# COMPACT_ATOMS: atom_id res chain seq x y z
N MET A 1 6.96 -61.34 -10.55
CA MET A 1 6.44 -60.26 -11.42
C MET A 1 4.98 -59.87 -11.14
N ARG A 2 4.01 -60.79 -11.13
CA ARG A 2 2.60 -60.45 -10.77
C ARG A 2 2.39 -59.92 -9.34
N HIS A 3 3.27 -60.25 -8.39
CA HIS A 3 3.20 -59.72 -7.02
C HIS A 3 3.76 -58.29 -6.89
N CYS A 4 4.65 -57.85 -7.78
CA CYS A 4 5.15 -56.46 -7.79
C CYS A 4 4.19 -55.47 -8.49
N LEU A 5 3.32 -55.95 -9.40
CA LEU A 5 2.31 -55.09 -10.03
C LEU A 5 1.11 -54.79 -9.11
N ASN A 6 0.72 -55.72 -8.23
CA ASN A 6 -0.41 -55.50 -7.32
C ASN A 6 -0.07 -54.58 -6.14
N THR A 7 1.19 -54.53 -5.70
CA THR A 7 1.64 -53.60 -4.64
C THR A 7 1.81 -52.17 -5.17
N LEU A 8 2.14 -51.98 -6.45
CA LEU A 8 2.23 -50.65 -7.07
C LEU A 8 0.84 -50.03 -7.36
N LEU A 9 -0.19 -50.87 -7.61
CA LEU A 9 -1.55 -50.39 -7.89
C LEU A 9 -2.32 -50.00 -6.61
N ILE A 10 -1.98 -50.59 -5.46
CA ILE A 10 -2.60 -50.27 -4.15
C ILE A 10 -1.93 -49.05 -3.49
N LEU A 11 -0.65 -48.76 -3.77
CA LEU A 11 0.05 -47.56 -3.28
C LEU A 11 -0.28 -46.29 -4.06
N VAL A 12 -0.72 -46.39 -5.33
CA VAL A 12 -1.06 -45.22 -6.16
C VAL A 12 -2.52 -44.77 -6.02
N THR A 13 -3.43 -45.65 -5.60
CA THR A 13 -4.86 -45.30 -5.44
C THR A 13 -5.29 -44.89 -4.03
N ALA A 14 -4.51 -45.17 -2.98
CA ALA A 14 -4.83 -44.75 -1.61
C ALA A 14 -4.27 -43.36 -1.23
N CYS A 15 -3.26 -42.85 -1.94
CA CYS A 15 -2.69 -41.52 -1.68
C CYS A 15 -3.25 -40.40 -2.57
N ALA A 16 -3.91 -40.72 -3.69
CA ALA A 16 -4.48 -39.70 -4.58
C ALA A 16 -5.86 -39.17 -4.11
N GLY A 17 -6.65 -39.98 -3.39
CA GLY A 17 -8.02 -39.63 -2.97
C GLY A 17 -8.13 -38.74 -1.74
N ILE A 18 -7.07 -38.56 -0.95
CA ILE A 18 -7.10 -37.76 0.30
C ILE A 18 -6.37 -36.42 0.13
N ALA A 19 -5.44 -36.32 -0.83
CA ALA A 19 -4.67 -35.09 -1.05
C ALA A 19 -5.41 -34.04 -1.91
N GLN A 20 -6.29 -34.45 -2.85
CA GLN A 20 -6.97 -33.50 -3.74
C GLN A 20 -8.20 -32.81 -3.12
N GLU A 21 -8.87 -33.41 -2.13
CA GLU A 21 -10.05 -32.80 -1.48
C GLU A 21 -9.74 -31.91 -0.27
N ILE A 22 -8.49 -31.91 0.22
CA ILE A 22 -8.14 -31.30 1.52
C ILE A 22 -7.44 -29.94 1.38
N ALA A 23 -6.91 -29.59 0.21
CA ALA A 23 -6.28 -28.30 0.01
C ALA A 23 -6.57 -27.76 -1.40
N ALA A 24 -7.73 -27.12 -1.58
CA ALA A 24 -7.73 -26.00 -2.50
C ALA A 24 -6.84 -24.93 -1.84
N PRO A 25 -5.70 -24.53 -2.44
CA PRO A 25 -4.99 -23.36 -1.95
C PRO A 25 -6.03 -22.22 -1.92
N PRO A 26 -6.11 -21.42 -0.85
CA PRO A 26 -7.12 -20.37 -0.76
C PRO A 26 -6.96 -19.29 -1.86
N PHE A 27 -5.90 -19.37 -2.69
CA PHE A 27 -5.63 -18.48 -3.82
C PHE A 27 -5.09 -19.27 -5.03
N ALA A 28 -5.83 -20.28 -5.50
CA ALA A 28 -5.66 -20.76 -6.87
C ALA A 28 -5.71 -19.55 -7.84
N PRO A 29 -5.04 -19.61 -9.01
CA PRO A 29 -5.20 -18.61 -10.06
C PRO A 29 -6.69 -18.32 -10.26
N ALA A 30 -7.05 -17.07 -10.59
CA ALA A 30 -8.43 -16.72 -10.89
C ALA A 30 -9.03 -17.82 -11.77
N PRO A 31 -10.10 -18.50 -11.33
CA PRO A 31 -10.55 -19.69 -12.00
C PRO A 31 -10.95 -19.32 -13.43
N VAL A 32 -10.46 -20.05 -14.43
CA VAL A 32 -10.68 -19.76 -15.84
C VAL A 32 -11.70 -20.74 -16.39
N ILE A 33 -12.85 -20.25 -16.88
CA ILE A 33 -13.77 -21.05 -17.69
C ILE A 33 -13.46 -20.84 -19.18
N GLU A 34 -13.17 -21.92 -19.89
CA GLU A 34 -13.07 -21.93 -21.35
C GLU A 34 -14.47 -21.88 -21.99
N TRP A 35 -15.10 -20.71 -21.95
CA TRP A 35 -16.47 -20.49 -22.42
C TRP A 35 -16.67 -20.86 -23.88
N GLY A 36 -15.76 -20.44 -24.76
CA GLY A 36 -15.90 -20.58 -26.21
C GLY A 36 -14.61 -21.04 -26.88
N LYS A 37 -13.84 -21.91 -26.23
CA LYS A 37 -12.54 -22.39 -26.73
C LYS A 37 -12.52 -23.93 -26.82
N PRO A 38 -12.31 -24.53 -28.00
CA PRO A 38 -12.40 -23.92 -29.34
C PRO A 38 -13.85 -23.56 -29.72
N LEU A 39 -14.02 -22.59 -30.64
CA LEU A 39 -15.35 -22.12 -31.09
C LEU A 39 -15.75 -22.79 -32.41
N GLU A 40 -17.05 -23.06 -32.57
CA GLU A 40 -17.63 -23.46 -33.85
C GLU A 40 -17.47 -22.32 -34.88
N GLY A 41 -17.03 -22.67 -36.10
CA GLY A 41 -16.66 -21.68 -37.12
C GLY A 41 -15.21 -21.16 -37.02
N GLY A 42 -14.43 -21.63 -36.04
CA GLY A 42 -13.01 -21.32 -35.86
C GLY A 42 -12.76 -19.95 -35.20
N PRO A 43 -11.48 -19.58 -35.05
CA PRO A 43 -11.10 -18.39 -34.28
C PRO A 43 -11.67 -17.10 -34.88
N ILE A 44 -12.10 -16.18 -34.01
CA ILE A 44 -12.45 -14.80 -34.39
C ILE A 44 -11.18 -13.95 -34.37
N ARG A 45 -10.94 -13.13 -35.40
CA ARG A 45 -9.80 -12.21 -35.40
C ARG A 45 -10.23 -10.86 -34.86
N ALA A 46 -9.55 -10.40 -33.81
CA ALA A 46 -9.95 -9.19 -33.10
C ALA A 46 -8.78 -8.23 -32.84
N ILE A 47 -9.09 -6.94 -32.77
CA ILE A 47 -8.18 -5.93 -32.19
C ILE A 47 -8.85 -5.39 -30.94
N PHE A 48 -8.15 -5.40 -29.82
CA PHE A 48 -8.57 -4.76 -28.58
C PHE A 48 -7.77 -3.48 -28.40
N LEU A 49 -8.48 -2.36 -28.26
CA LEU A 49 -7.91 -1.06 -27.94
C LEU A 49 -8.48 -0.61 -26.60
N LEU A 50 -7.65 -0.70 -25.55
CA LEU A 50 -8.04 -0.54 -24.16
C LEU A 50 -7.35 0.68 -23.54
N GLN A 51 -7.99 1.30 -22.55
CA GLN A 51 -7.37 2.39 -21.78
C GLN A 51 -6.23 1.86 -20.90
N SER A 52 -6.46 0.75 -20.20
CA SER A 52 -5.56 0.11 -19.24
C SER A 52 -5.86 -1.40 -19.19
N ALA A 53 -5.19 -2.15 -18.30
CA ALA A 53 -5.47 -3.55 -18.00
C ALA A 53 -5.38 -4.48 -19.21
N LYS A 54 -4.19 -4.55 -19.83
CA LYS A 54 -3.90 -5.49 -20.93
C LYS A 54 -4.27 -6.93 -20.56
N GLU A 55 -4.03 -7.29 -19.31
CA GLU A 55 -4.31 -8.57 -18.67
C GLU A 55 -5.76 -8.98 -18.88
N GLU A 56 -6.70 -8.03 -18.81
CA GLU A 56 -8.12 -8.29 -19.00
C GLU A 56 -8.43 -8.76 -20.43
N GLY A 57 -7.78 -8.14 -21.42
CA GLY A 57 -7.82 -8.61 -22.81
C GLY A 57 -7.16 -9.98 -22.98
N LEU A 58 -6.00 -10.22 -22.36
CA LEU A 58 -5.30 -11.51 -22.43
C LEU A 58 -6.09 -12.64 -21.74
N GLU A 59 -6.76 -12.33 -20.64
CA GLU A 59 -7.68 -13.23 -19.92
C GLU A 59 -8.89 -13.60 -20.77
N PHE A 60 -9.44 -12.63 -21.51
CA PHE A 60 -10.49 -12.91 -22.49
C PHE A 60 -10.00 -13.91 -23.56
N LEU A 61 -8.78 -13.74 -24.09
CA LEU A 61 -8.19 -14.66 -25.07
C LEU A 61 -7.91 -16.08 -24.52
N ARG A 62 -7.82 -16.23 -23.19
CA ARG A 62 -7.74 -17.56 -22.55
C ARG A 62 -9.09 -18.27 -22.54
N ARG A 63 -10.21 -17.51 -22.44
CA ARG A 63 -11.58 -18.04 -22.32
C ARG A 63 -12.25 -18.33 -23.67
N PHE A 64 -11.82 -17.66 -24.73
CA PHE A 64 -12.45 -17.73 -26.06
C PHE A 64 -11.46 -18.06 -27.17
N ASP A 65 -11.94 -18.71 -28.23
CA ASP A 65 -11.19 -18.97 -29.46
C ASP A 65 -11.09 -17.68 -30.30
N VAL A 66 -10.21 -16.78 -29.87
CA VAL A 66 -9.99 -15.47 -30.48
C VAL A 66 -8.50 -15.31 -30.77
N GLN A 67 -8.17 -15.00 -32.02
CA GLN A 67 -6.85 -14.54 -32.42
C GLN A 67 -6.84 -13.02 -32.32
N GLY A 68 -6.47 -12.50 -31.14
CA GLY A 68 -6.57 -11.08 -30.86
C GLY A 68 -5.24 -10.44 -30.46
N ASP A 69 -5.06 -9.19 -30.90
CA ASP A 69 -4.00 -8.31 -30.41
C ASP A 69 -4.57 -7.29 -29.43
N VAL A 70 -3.91 -7.13 -28.29
CA VAL A 70 -4.33 -6.22 -27.21
C VAL A 70 -3.37 -5.03 -27.13
N TYR A 71 -3.89 -3.85 -27.49
CA TYR A 71 -3.18 -2.57 -27.40
C TYR A 71 -3.72 -1.75 -26.22
N VAL A 72 -2.81 -1.21 -25.44
CA VAL A 72 -3.12 -0.35 -24.29
C VAL A 72 -2.46 1.01 -24.47
N SER A 73 -3.20 2.08 -24.20
CA SER A 73 -2.67 3.45 -24.29
C SER A 73 -1.63 3.71 -23.20
N LYS A 74 -0.43 4.17 -23.58
CA LYS A 74 0.67 4.42 -22.63
C LYS A 74 0.75 5.87 -22.13
N LYS A 75 0.27 6.85 -22.92
CA LYS A 75 0.49 8.30 -22.71
C LYS A 75 -0.61 9.22 -23.27
N GLY A 76 -1.78 8.69 -23.65
CA GLY A 76 -2.83 9.46 -24.38
C GLY A 76 -3.57 10.54 -23.57
N GLY A 77 -3.14 10.86 -22.35
CA GLY A 77 -3.92 11.63 -21.38
C GLY A 77 -5.20 10.90 -20.94
N LYS A 78 -5.97 11.49 -20.01
CA LYS A 78 -7.20 10.90 -19.45
C LYS A 78 -8.12 10.33 -20.55
N TYR A 79 -8.35 9.02 -20.59
CA TYR A 79 -9.23 8.35 -21.57
C TYR A 79 -8.84 8.53 -23.06
N GLY A 80 -7.57 8.77 -23.39
CA GLY A 80 -7.08 8.91 -24.77
C GLY A 80 -6.12 7.82 -25.20
N VAL A 81 -5.75 7.83 -26.48
CA VAL A 81 -4.84 6.84 -27.11
C VAL A 81 -3.53 7.49 -27.51
N ASP A 82 -2.39 6.91 -27.11
CA ASP A 82 -1.09 7.38 -27.59
C ASP A 82 -0.89 7.10 -29.09
N THR A 83 -0.03 7.90 -29.73
CA THR A 83 0.19 7.85 -31.18
C THR A 83 0.75 6.51 -31.66
N THR A 84 1.54 5.81 -30.83
CA THR A 84 2.15 4.52 -31.17
C THR A 84 1.07 3.45 -31.23
N SER A 85 0.29 3.31 -30.16
CA SER A 85 -0.81 2.35 -30.09
C SER A 85 -1.83 2.58 -31.20
N ALA A 86 -2.20 3.84 -31.46
CA ALA A 86 -3.11 4.16 -32.56
C ALA A 86 -2.55 3.78 -33.94
N SER A 87 -1.26 4.01 -34.18
CA SER A 87 -0.60 3.67 -35.44
C SER A 87 -0.47 2.16 -35.64
N LEU A 88 -0.17 1.41 -34.59
CA LEU A 88 -0.12 -0.05 -34.61
C LEU A 88 -1.49 -0.65 -34.93
N CYS A 89 -2.54 -0.19 -34.24
CA CYS A 89 -3.93 -0.58 -34.52
C CYS A 89 -4.30 -0.30 -35.97
N ARG A 90 -4.02 0.91 -36.47
CA ARG A 90 -4.33 1.29 -37.85
C ARG A 90 -3.60 0.41 -38.86
N ARG A 91 -2.31 0.19 -38.66
CA ARG A 91 -1.50 -0.65 -39.55
C ARG A 91 -2.04 -2.08 -39.61
N LYS A 92 -2.38 -2.66 -38.46
CA LYS A 92 -2.94 -4.00 -38.39
C LYS A 92 -4.32 -4.07 -39.07
N LEU A 93 -5.20 -3.11 -38.78
CA LEU A 93 -6.52 -2.97 -39.40
C LEU A 93 -6.44 -2.87 -40.94
N THR A 94 -5.39 -2.24 -41.48
CA THR A 94 -5.21 -2.10 -42.93
C THR A 94 -4.51 -3.28 -43.60
N SER A 95 -3.73 -4.09 -42.86
CA SER A 95 -2.91 -5.17 -43.43
C SER A 95 -3.53 -6.56 -43.27
N GLU A 96 -4.42 -6.74 -42.29
CA GLU A 96 -5.05 -8.01 -41.99
C GLU A 96 -6.57 -7.88 -42.02
N LYS A 97 -7.27 -8.95 -42.36
CA LYS A 97 -8.73 -8.99 -42.24
C LYS A 97 -9.10 -9.19 -40.77
N ILE A 98 -9.73 -8.20 -40.18
CA ILE A 98 -10.21 -8.20 -38.79
C ILE A 98 -11.72 -8.44 -38.79
N ASP A 99 -12.21 -9.30 -37.89
CA ASP A 99 -13.63 -9.62 -37.77
C ASP A 99 -14.32 -8.68 -36.76
N VAL A 100 -13.63 -8.29 -35.68
CA VAL A 100 -14.16 -7.36 -34.65
C VAL A 100 -13.09 -6.40 -34.14
N PHE A 101 -13.46 -5.14 -33.96
CA PHE A 101 -12.68 -4.13 -33.23
C PHE A 101 -13.34 -3.85 -31.89
N VAL A 102 -12.60 -4.02 -30.79
CA VAL A 102 -13.10 -3.86 -29.41
C VAL A 102 -12.47 -2.62 -28.79
N VAL A 103 -13.29 -1.74 -28.22
CA VAL A 103 -12.87 -0.52 -27.51
C VAL A 103 -13.35 -0.58 -26.06
N GLY A 104 -12.48 -0.23 -25.13
CA GLY A 104 -12.78 -0.19 -23.70
C GLY A 104 -12.09 0.97 -22.98
N GLY A 105 -12.82 1.72 -22.14
CA GLY A 105 -12.27 2.80 -21.30
C GLY A 105 -11.76 4.05 -22.04
N ILE A 106 -11.87 4.11 -23.37
CA ILE A 106 -11.33 5.22 -24.17
C ILE A 106 -12.46 6.09 -24.70
N TYR A 107 -12.34 7.41 -24.58
CA TYR A 107 -13.30 8.33 -25.19
C TYR A 107 -13.14 8.33 -26.71
N TRP A 108 -14.22 8.07 -27.44
CA TRP A 108 -14.21 7.97 -28.90
C TRP A 108 -13.50 9.17 -29.56
N LYS A 109 -13.82 10.41 -29.19
CA LYS A 109 -13.14 11.62 -29.73
C LYS A 109 -11.64 11.71 -29.44
N ARG A 110 -11.14 11.04 -28.40
CA ARG A 110 -9.71 10.97 -28.06
C ARG A 110 -8.96 9.88 -28.82
N ILE A 111 -9.65 9.08 -29.63
CA ILE A 111 -9.02 8.24 -30.66
C ILE A 111 -8.66 9.15 -31.84
N PRO A 112 -7.41 9.13 -32.35
CA PRO A 112 -6.99 9.92 -33.50
C PRO A 112 -7.97 9.77 -34.68
N ALA A 113 -8.31 10.89 -35.33
CA ALA A 113 -9.31 10.91 -36.39
C ALA A 113 -9.00 9.91 -37.52
N THR A 114 -7.72 9.73 -37.85
CA THR A 114 -7.25 8.78 -38.86
C THR A 114 -7.57 7.33 -38.52
N LEU A 115 -7.52 6.94 -37.24
CA LEU A 115 -7.90 5.60 -36.79
C LEU A 115 -9.43 5.47 -36.70
N ARG A 116 -10.14 6.47 -36.19
CA ARG A 116 -11.61 6.46 -36.13
C ARG A 116 -12.25 6.24 -37.49
N LEU A 117 -11.80 6.99 -38.50
CA LEU A 117 -12.32 6.88 -39.86
C LEU A 117 -12.03 5.49 -40.46
N ALA A 118 -10.81 4.97 -40.27
CA ALA A 118 -10.45 3.64 -40.75
C ALA A 118 -11.29 2.53 -40.08
N VAL A 119 -11.56 2.64 -38.77
CA VAL A 119 -12.45 1.72 -38.06
C VAL A 119 -13.86 1.78 -38.63
N LEU A 120 -14.44 2.97 -38.79
CA LEU A 120 -15.80 3.12 -39.32
C LEU A 120 -15.92 2.63 -40.77
N GLU A 121 -14.92 2.88 -41.62
CA GLU A 121 -14.86 2.36 -42.99
C GLU A 121 -14.89 0.82 -42.99
N LYS A 122 -14.06 0.18 -42.15
CA LYS A 122 -14.05 -1.29 -42.02
C LYS A 122 -15.33 -1.85 -41.41
N VAL A 123 -15.97 -1.13 -40.49
CA VAL A 123 -17.30 -1.50 -39.99
C VAL A 123 -18.32 -1.46 -41.13
N GLN A 124 -18.33 -0.39 -41.93
CA GLN A 124 -19.23 -0.29 -43.08
C GLN A 124 -19.03 -1.44 -44.09
N GLU A 125 -17.79 -1.91 -44.28
CA GLU A 125 -17.45 -3.05 -45.13
C GLU A 125 -17.89 -4.42 -44.58
N GLY A 126 -18.12 -4.55 -43.27
CA GLY A 126 -18.56 -5.80 -42.63
C GLY A 126 -17.90 -6.18 -41.31
N MET A 127 -16.91 -5.42 -40.82
CA MET A 127 -16.28 -5.65 -39.52
C MET A 127 -17.26 -5.30 -38.38
N GLY A 128 -17.18 -6.03 -37.27
CA GLY A 128 -17.88 -5.67 -36.03
C GLY A 128 -17.17 -4.58 -35.24
N LEU A 129 -17.92 -3.73 -34.53
CA LEU A 129 -17.41 -2.82 -33.51
C LEU A 129 -18.10 -3.12 -32.18
N LEU A 130 -17.31 -3.44 -31.15
CA LEU A 130 -17.77 -3.60 -29.78
C LEU A 130 -17.17 -2.48 -28.93
N TYR A 131 -18.00 -1.80 -28.16
CA TYR A 131 -17.56 -0.71 -27.30
C TYR A 131 -18.15 -0.85 -25.90
N VAL A 132 -17.28 -1.12 -24.93
CA VAL A 132 -17.65 -1.31 -23.52
C VAL A 132 -17.63 0.03 -22.79
N ASP A 133 -18.71 0.30 -22.04
CA ASP A 133 -18.97 1.53 -21.28
C ASP A 133 -18.71 2.79 -22.10
N ALA A 134 -19.28 2.84 -23.31
CA ALA A 134 -19.24 4.02 -24.16
C ALA A 134 -19.75 5.24 -23.37
N PRO A 135 -18.89 6.25 -23.09
CA PRO A 135 -19.28 7.38 -22.27
C PRO A 135 -20.40 8.14 -22.98
N ASN A 136 -21.50 8.34 -22.29
CA ASN A 136 -22.49 9.31 -22.70
C ASN A 136 -21.76 10.66 -22.59
N SER A 137 -21.36 11.30 -23.68
CA SER A 137 -20.66 12.58 -23.57
C SER A 137 -21.21 13.54 -24.61
N ALA A 138 -21.50 14.77 -24.19
CA ALA A 138 -21.75 15.91 -25.08
C ALA A 138 -20.60 16.12 -26.08
N MET A 139 -19.46 15.47 -25.84
CA MET A 139 -18.31 15.43 -26.71
C MET A 139 -18.37 14.38 -27.81
N ASP A 140 -19.35 13.49 -27.99
CA ASP A 140 -19.41 12.64 -29.20
C ASP A 140 -20.82 12.57 -29.79
N THR A 141 -20.95 12.96 -31.07
CA THR A 141 -22.23 12.91 -31.79
C THR A 141 -22.24 11.84 -32.89
N THR A 142 -21.11 11.20 -33.19
CA THR A 142 -21.01 10.25 -34.30
C THR A 142 -21.64 8.91 -33.94
N LEU A 143 -21.20 8.27 -32.86
CA LEU A 143 -21.72 6.96 -32.46
C LEU A 143 -23.22 7.02 -32.09
N PRO A 144 -23.72 7.97 -31.28
CA PRO A 144 -25.14 8.07 -30.98
C PRO A 144 -26.02 8.20 -32.24
N LYS A 145 -25.58 8.96 -33.24
CA LYS A 145 -26.30 9.08 -34.53
C LYS A 145 -26.33 7.76 -35.30
N LEU A 146 -25.22 7.02 -35.32
CA LEU A 146 -25.17 5.70 -35.97
C LEU A 146 -26.08 4.69 -35.26
N MET A 147 -26.09 4.71 -33.92
CA MET A 147 -26.95 3.84 -33.12
C MET A 147 -28.43 4.09 -33.38
N ALA A 148 -28.84 5.37 -33.51
CA ALA A 148 -30.22 5.75 -33.79
C ALA A 148 -30.66 5.50 -35.24
N ALA A 149 -29.73 5.51 -36.20
CA ALA A 149 -30.06 5.41 -37.63
C ALA A 149 -30.53 4.02 -38.06
N SER A 150 -29.98 2.94 -37.48
CA SER A 150 -30.33 1.56 -37.81
C SER A 150 -30.19 0.65 -36.60
N PRO A 151 -31.09 0.74 -35.61
CA PRO A 151 -31.03 -0.08 -34.40
C PRO A 151 -31.17 -1.57 -34.72
N ALA A 152 -30.48 -2.41 -33.94
CA ALA A 152 -30.47 -3.87 -34.07
C ALA A 152 -30.95 -4.53 -32.76
N PRO A 153 -32.25 -4.43 -32.41
CA PRO A 153 -32.77 -4.89 -31.14
C PRO A 153 -32.61 -6.41 -30.93
N GLU A 154 -32.46 -7.19 -32.01
CA GLU A 154 -32.19 -8.63 -31.93
C GLU A 154 -30.87 -8.97 -31.21
N ALA A 155 -29.94 -8.01 -31.14
CA ALA A 155 -28.67 -8.19 -30.43
C ALA A 155 -28.87 -8.38 -28.93
N VAL A 156 -29.90 -7.75 -28.34
CA VAL A 156 -30.15 -7.80 -26.89
C VAL A 156 -30.31 -9.26 -26.45
N ALA A 157 -31.23 -9.99 -27.08
CA ALA A 157 -31.40 -11.41 -26.82
C ALA A 157 -30.14 -12.22 -27.18
N ALA A 158 -29.54 -11.98 -28.35
CA ALA A 158 -28.37 -12.75 -28.81
C ALA A 158 -27.13 -12.63 -27.90
N VAL A 159 -27.00 -11.52 -27.18
CA VAL A 159 -25.87 -11.24 -26.29
C VAL A 159 -26.18 -11.62 -24.83
N THR A 160 -27.40 -11.34 -24.35
CA THR A 160 -27.76 -11.49 -22.93
C THR A 160 -28.40 -12.84 -22.58
N GLU A 161 -28.88 -13.60 -23.57
CA GLU A 161 -29.51 -14.90 -23.33
C GLU A 161 -28.52 -15.88 -22.69
N GLY A 162 -28.94 -16.50 -21.58
CA GLY A 162 -28.09 -17.41 -20.81
C GLY A 162 -27.00 -16.71 -19.98
N ILE A 163 -27.18 -15.43 -19.65
CA ILE A 163 -26.33 -14.70 -18.71
C ILE A 163 -27.10 -14.48 -17.39
N PRO A 164 -26.50 -14.74 -16.22
CA PRO A 164 -27.14 -14.52 -14.92
C PRO A 164 -27.12 -13.03 -14.54
N ILE A 165 -27.82 -12.19 -15.31
CA ILE A 165 -27.82 -10.72 -15.15
C ILE A 165 -28.11 -10.23 -13.72
N PRO A 166 -29.05 -10.82 -12.94
CA PRO A 166 -29.30 -10.38 -11.56
C PRO A 166 -28.10 -10.53 -10.61
N LEU A 167 -27.05 -11.23 -11.04
CA LEU A 167 -25.81 -11.47 -10.31
C LEU A 167 -24.61 -10.73 -10.93
N LEU A 168 -24.82 -9.87 -11.91
CA LEU A 168 -23.76 -8.98 -12.38
C LEU A 168 -23.75 -7.71 -11.52
N PRO A 169 -22.59 -7.27 -11.02
CA PRO A 169 -22.51 -6.03 -10.26
C PRO A 169 -22.54 -4.86 -11.24
N LEU A 170 -23.69 -4.20 -11.32
CA LEU A 170 -23.96 -3.10 -12.27
C LEU A 170 -24.08 -1.79 -11.50
N VAL A 171 -23.54 -0.71 -12.08
CA VAL A 171 -23.40 0.59 -11.42
C VAL A 171 -24.40 1.56 -12.02
N THR A 172 -25.15 2.30 -11.19
CA THR A 172 -25.91 3.46 -11.66
C THR A 172 -25.51 4.74 -10.93
N ILE A 173 -25.64 5.87 -11.62
CA ILE A 173 -25.27 7.19 -11.11
C ILE A 173 -26.51 8.07 -11.06
N ASP A 174 -26.83 8.55 -9.86
CA ASP A 174 -27.75 9.66 -9.65
C ASP A 174 -27.00 10.98 -9.94
N PRO A 175 -27.29 11.67 -11.06
CA PRO A 175 -26.57 12.88 -11.46
C PRO A 175 -26.82 14.07 -10.51
N GLU A 176 -27.94 14.10 -9.78
CA GLU A 176 -28.32 15.22 -8.92
C GLU A 176 -27.70 15.09 -7.53
N ARG A 177 -27.52 13.86 -7.04
CA ARG A 177 -26.96 13.59 -5.71
C ARG A 177 -25.48 13.27 -5.72
N ASN A 178 -24.87 13.09 -6.89
CA ASN A 178 -23.52 12.51 -7.05
C ASN A 178 -23.39 11.22 -6.21
N ALA A 179 -24.49 10.48 -6.09
CA ALA A 179 -24.66 9.26 -5.32
C ALA A 179 -24.76 8.10 -6.30
N TYR A 180 -24.23 6.95 -5.90
CA TYR A 180 -24.11 5.80 -6.79
C TYR A 180 -24.75 4.60 -6.09
N THR A 181 -25.47 3.81 -6.87
CA THR A 181 -26.13 2.62 -6.37
C THR A 181 -25.70 1.42 -7.20
N ILE A 182 -25.40 0.31 -6.53
CA ILE A 182 -25.20 -0.97 -7.19
C ILE A 182 -26.50 -1.75 -7.14
N TYR A 183 -26.86 -2.30 -8.29
CA TYR A 183 -27.98 -3.21 -8.42
C TYR A 183 -27.51 -4.67 -8.29
N PRO A 184 -28.37 -5.56 -7.77
CA PRO A 184 -29.67 -5.27 -7.16
C PRO A 184 -29.57 -4.88 -5.67
N ASP A 185 -30.40 -3.94 -5.22
CA ASP A 185 -30.73 -3.72 -3.80
C ASP A 185 -32.26 -3.64 -3.60
N ALA A 186 -32.73 -3.43 -2.36
CA ALA A 186 -34.17 -3.43 -2.04
C ALA A 186 -34.98 -2.28 -2.67
N GLU A 187 -34.32 -1.18 -3.05
CA GLU A 187 -34.93 -0.01 -3.67
C GLU A 187 -34.67 0.02 -5.20
N HIS A 188 -33.76 -0.81 -5.70
CA HIS A 188 -33.19 -0.77 -7.04
C HIS A 188 -33.14 -2.20 -7.68
N PRO A 189 -34.12 -2.59 -8.53
CA PRO A 189 -34.19 -3.93 -9.16
C PRO A 189 -33.25 -4.09 -10.35
N ALA A 190 -32.64 -5.27 -10.52
CA ALA A 190 -31.63 -5.54 -11.57
C ALA A 190 -32.04 -4.96 -12.95
N PRO A 191 -31.12 -4.28 -13.67
CA PRO A 191 -31.42 -3.62 -14.92
C PRO A 191 -31.84 -4.63 -15.98
N LYS A 192 -32.68 -4.15 -16.89
CA LYS A 192 -33.23 -5.00 -17.95
C LYS A 192 -32.15 -5.25 -19.01
N PRO A 193 -32.22 -6.38 -19.76
CA PRO A 193 -31.29 -6.67 -20.85
C PRO A 193 -31.08 -5.50 -21.84
N GLU A 194 -32.15 -4.75 -22.14
CA GLU A 194 -32.12 -3.57 -23.02
C GLU A 194 -31.38 -2.36 -22.45
N GLU A 195 -31.13 -2.31 -21.14
CA GLU A 195 -30.32 -1.28 -20.48
C GLU A 195 -28.83 -1.63 -20.52
N LEU A 196 -28.49 -2.91 -20.67
CA LEU A 196 -27.13 -3.45 -20.71
C LEU A 196 -26.52 -3.46 -22.12
N VAL A 197 -27.34 -3.65 -23.16
CA VAL A 197 -26.88 -3.84 -24.53
C VAL A 197 -27.63 -2.91 -25.47
N SER A 198 -26.89 -2.03 -26.14
CA SER A 198 -27.40 -1.28 -27.29
C SER A 198 -26.70 -1.76 -28.56
N ALA A 199 -27.42 -1.90 -29.66
CA ALA A 199 -26.81 -2.35 -30.91
C ALA A 199 -27.42 -1.69 -32.15
N ALA A 200 -26.62 -1.61 -33.21
CA ALA A 200 -27.03 -1.05 -34.49
C ALA A 200 -26.27 -1.68 -35.66
N ARG A 201 -26.75 -1.44 -36.88
CA ARG A 201 -26.08 -1.80 -38.12
C ARG A 201 -25.48 -0.56 -38.77
N PHE A 202 -24.29 -0.72 -39.33
CA PHE A 202 -23.65 0.33 -40.13
C PHE A 202 -23.02 -0.31 -41.37
N GLY A 203 -23.60 -0.04 -42.54
CA GLY A 203 -23.28 -0.77 -43.76
C GLY A 203 -23.54 -2.28 -43.59
N LYS A 204 -22.51 -3.10 -43.83
CA LYS A 204 -22.56 -4.56 -43.62
C LYS A 204 -22.15 -4.98 -42.20
N GLY A 205 -21.59 -4.07 -41.41
CA GLY A 205 -21.08 -4.35 -40.07
C GLY A 205 -22.12 -4.20 -38.97
N ARG A 206 -21.71 -4.60 -37.77
CA ARG A 206 -22.52 -4.62 -36.55
C ARG A 206 -21.82 -3.84 -35.46
N ILE A 207 -22.53 -2.91 -34.83
CA ILE A 207 -22.05 -2.12 -33.70
C ILE A 207 -22.80 -2.59 -32.45
N CYS A 208 -22.07 -2.93 -31.39
CA CYS A 208 -22.62 -3.28 -30.08
C CYS A 208 -21.97 -2.40 -29.01
N LEU A 209 -22.78 -1.81 -28.16
CA LEU A 209 -22.37 -1.09 -26.96
C LEU A 209 -22.80 -1.92 -25.74
N LEU A 210 -21.86 -2.19 -24.84
CA LEU A 210 -22.13 -2.80 -23.54
C LEU A 210 -22.10 -1.71 -22.47
N HIS A 211 -23.13 -1.65 -21.63
CA HIS A 211 -23.29 -0.63 -20.59
C HIS A 211 -23.32 -1.31 -19.22
N TYR A 212 -22.18 -1.32 -18.53
CA TYR A 212 -22.10 -1.73 -17.13
C TYR A 212 -22.39 -0.55 -16.17
N SER A 213 -22.17 0.69 -16.63
CA SER A 213 -22.43 1.93 -15.88
C SER A 213 -23.60 2.72 -16.48
N VAL A 214 -24.75 2.79 -15.78
CA VAL A 214 -25.96 3.52 -16.20
C VAL A 214 -25.92 4.94 -15.63
N GLY A 215 -25.93 5.96 -16.50
CA GLY A 215 -25.73 7.36 -16.10
C GLY A 215 -24.23 7.67 -15.92
N GLN A 216 -23.76 8.77 -16.49
CA GLN A 216 -22.32 9.08 -16.60
C GLN A 216 -21.61 9.16 -15.26
N SER A 217 -20.43 8.53 -15.14
CA SER A 217 -19.19 9.21 -14.69
C SER A 217 -17.99 8.26 -14.69
N ASN A 218 -16.83 8.86 -14.96
CA ASN A 218 -15.45 8.64 -14.46
C ASN A 218 -15.09 7.49 -13.46
N VAL A 219 -15.73 6.33 -13.48
CA VAL A 219 -15.55 5.32 -12.43
C VAL A 219 -14.53 4.25 -12.82
N VAL A 220 -13.31 4.50 -12.35
CA VAL A 220 -12.10 3.67 -12.21
C VAL A 220 -11.23 3.44 -13.45
N TYR A 221 -10.06 4.09 -13.44
CA TYR A 221 -9.00 4.11 -14.44
C TYR A 221 -8.33 2.75 -14.74
N LEU A 222 -8.71 1.69 -14.06
CA LEU A 222 -8.03 0.39 -14.05
C LEU A 222 -8.74 -0.70 -14.87
N TYR A 223 -9.88 -0.41 -15.50
CA TYR A 223 -10.71 -1.40 -16.19
C TYR A 223 -11.05 -0.97 -17.60
N SER A 224 -11.22 -1.93 -18.51
CA SER A 224 -11.62 -1.63 -19.88
C SER A 224 -12.69 -2.57 -20.45
N LEU A 225 -12.85 -3.79 -19.93
CA LEU A 225 -13.75 -4.81 -20.47
C LEU A 225 -14.76 -5.38 -19.46
N THR A 226 -14.57 -5.16 -18.16
CA THR A 226 -15.50 -5.56 -17.09
C THR A 226 -15.86 -4.35 -16.21
N PRO A 227 -16.97 -4.39 -15.44
CA PRO A 227 -17.38 -3.28 -14.58
C PRO A 227 -16.30 -2.87 -13.58
N GLY A 228 -15.99 -1.57 -13.55
CA GLY A 228 -15.19 -0.95 -12.51
C GLY A 228 -16.01 -0.78 -11.23
N LEU A 229 -15.77 -1.64 -10.24
CA LEU A 229 -16.40 -1.50 -8.92
C LEU A 229 -15.62 -0.48 -8.08
N ARG A 230 -16.32 0.34 -7.29
CA ARG A 230 -15.65 1.29 -6.39
C ARG A 230 -15.30 0.60 -5.08
N ARG A 231 -14.39 1.21 -4.32
CA ARG A 231 -13.96 0.75 -2.99
C ARG A 231 -15.11 0.48 -2.01
N GLN A 232 -16.27 1.07 -2.28
CA GLN A 232 -17.45 0.93 -1.45
C GLN A 232 -18.28 -0.34 -1.66
N ASP A 233 -17.97 -1.06 -2.73
CA ASP A 233 -18.78 -2.13 -3.28
C ASP A 233 -18.16 -3.52 -3.01
N ALA A 234 -17.09 -3.54 -2.21
CA ALA A 234 -16.27 -4.69 -1.84
C ALA A 234 -17.02 -5.91 -1.28
N PRO A 235 -18.18 -5.79 -0.58
CA PRO A 235 -18.93 -6.97 -0.14
C PRO A 235 -19.41 -7.87 -1.28
N PHE A 236 -19.69 -7.32 -2.48
CA PHE A 236 -20.07 -8.10 -3.66
C PHE A 236 -18.92 -8.99 -4.17
N LEU A 237 -17.67 -8.53 -4.08
CA LEU A 237 -16.46 -9.25 -4.53
C LEU A 237 -16.27 -10.63 -3.87
N ARG A 238 -17.00 -10.91 -2.79
CA ARG A 238 -16.75 -12.06 -1.90
C ARG A 238 -17.76 -13.18 -2.02
N THR A 239 -18.75 -13.05 -2.90
CA THR A 239 -19.85 -14.00 -2.90
C THR A 239 -19.71 -15.11 -3.93
N TYR A 240 -19.12 -14.80 -5.09
CA TYR A 240 -18.80 -15.71 -6.20
C TYR A 240 -17.94 -14.96 -7.24
N PRO A 241 -17.20 -15.65 -8.13
CA PRO A 241 -16.40 -15.03 -9.19
C PRO A 241 -17.26 -14.47 -10.33
N TYR A 242 -17.96 -13.36 -10.07
CA TYR A 242 -18.90 -12.69 -11.00
C TYR A 242 -18.27 -12.33 -12.36
N TRP A 243 -16.97 -12.05 -12.39
CA TRP A 243 -16.25 -11.64 -13.62
C TRP A 243 -16.30 -12.71 -14.70
N GLU A 244 -16.43 -14.00 -14.36
CA GLU A 244 -16.62 -15.06 -15.35
C GLU A 244 -17.88 -14.84 -16.18
N TYR A 245 -18.94 -14.32 -15.56
CA TYR A 245 -20.21 -14.06 -16.22
C TYR A 245 -20.20 -12.73 -16.99
N CYS A 246 -19.37 -11.76 -16.57
CA CYS A 246 -19.05 -10.59 -17.40
C CYS A 246 -18.29 -10.99 -18.67
N HIS A 247 -17.27 -11.86 -18.56
CA HIS A 247 -16.55 -12.41 -19.71
C HIS A 247 -17.46 -13.24 -20.62
N SER A 248 -18.39 -14.00 -20.05
CA SER A 248 -19.42 -14.74 -20.80
C SER A 248 -20.27 -13.80 -21.67
N LEU A 249 -20.79 -12.70 -21.09
CA LEU A 249 -21.54 -11.66 -21.79
C LEU A 249 -20.69 -11.01 -22.90
N LEU A 250 -19.45 -10.63 -22.59
CA LEU A 250 -18.50 -10.05 -23.53
C LEU A 250 -18.20 -10.99 -24.70
N GLY A 251 -18.04 -12.29 -24.43
CA GLY A 251 -17.81 -13.32 -25.44
C GLY A 251 -18.97 -13.45 -26.42
N LYS A 252 -20.21 -13.41 -25.92
CA LYS A 252 -21.41 -13.40 -26.78
C LYS A 252 -21.50 -12.12 -27.61
N ALA A 253 -21.13 -10.96 -27.06
CA ALA A 253 -21.06 -9.70 -27.78
C ALA A 253 -20.01 -9.72 -28.91
N VAL A 254 -18.78 -10.19 -28.63
CA VAL A 254 -17.72 -10.37 -29.65
C VAL A 254 -18.19 -11.30 -30.75
N ARG A 255 -18.79 -12.45 -30.41
CA ARG A 255 -19.32 -13.41 -31.39
C ARG A 255 -20.42 -12.79 -32.26
N TRP A 256 -21.34 -12.02 -31.67
CA TRP A 256 -22.41 -11.34 -32.38
C TRP A 256 -21.88 -10.26 -33.33
N CYS A 257 -20.95 -9.42 -32.86
CA CYS A 257 -20.27 -8.40 -33.67
C CYS A 257 -19.51 -9.01 -34.85
N ALA A 258 -18.86 -10.16 -34.65
CA ALA A 258 -18.12 -10.89 -35.69
C ALA A 258 -19.01 -11.50 -36.78
N GLY A 259 -20.34 -11.41 -36.65
CA GLY A 259 -21.26 -11.98 -37.62
C GLY A 259 -21.34 -13.51 -37.61
N ARG A 260 -20.88 -14.17 -36.53
CA ARG A 260 -20.91 -15.64 -36.43
C ARG A 260 -22.34 -16.15 -36.28
N LYS A 261 -22.67 -17.19 -37.05
CA LYS A 261 -23.93 -17.93 -36.92
C LYS A 261 -23.77 -19.02 -35.87
N LEU A 262 -24.83 -19.28 -35.11
CA LEU A 262 -24.88 -20.36 -34.13
C LEU A 262 -25.39 -21.61 -34.83
N GLY A 263 -24.75 -22.77 -34.65
CA GLY A 263 -25.35 -24.05 -35.04
C GLY A 263 -26.36 -24.59 -34.00
N ALA A 264 -26.37 -24.03 -32.78
CA ALA A 264 -27.38 -24.29 -31.76
C ALA A 264 -27.45 -23.13 -30.76
N VAL A 265 -28.62 -22.92 -30.14
CA VAL A 265 -28.83 -21.95 -29.05
C VAL A 265 -29.03 -22.72 -27.75
N VAL A 266 -28.27 -22.36 -26.71
CA VAL A 266 -28.41 -22.96 -25.37
C VAL A 266 -29.13 -21.98 -24.46
N ARG A 267 -30.15 -22.49 -23.75
CA ARG A 267 -30.86 -21.77 -22.70
C ARG A 267 -30.81 -22.59 -21.43
N ALA A 268 -30.63 -21.93 -20.29
CA ALA A 268 -30.74 -22.55 -18.99
C ALA A 268 -31.77 -21.76 -18.18
N LYS A 269 -32.73 -22.46 -17.57
CA LYS A 269 -33.79 -21.87 -16.77
C LYS A 269 -33.85 -22.57 -15.42
N ALA A 270 -33.77 -21.79 -14.35
CA ALA A 270 -34.01 -22.29 -13.00
C ALA A 270 -35.44 -22.82 -12.90
N SER A 271 -35.63 -23.99 -12.29
CA SER A 271 -36.99 -24.53 -12.07
C SER A 271 -37.76 -23.74 -11.01
N GLY A 272 -37.04 -22.98 -10.17
CA GLY A 272 -37.57 -21.92 -9.32
C GLY A 272 -36.50 -20.86 -9.07
N TRP A 273 -36.83 -19.58 -9.25
CA TRP A 273 -35.94 -18.45 -8.97
C TRP A 273 -36.65 -17.46 -8.01
N PRO A 274 -35.97 -16.99 -6.93
CA PRO A 274 -34.56 -17.27 -6.59
C PRO A 274 -34.33 -18.67 -6.01
N VAL A 275 -35.38 -19.33 -5.52
CA VAL A 275 -35.30 -20.60 -4.78
C VAL A 275 -35.62 -21.80 -5.69
N ALA A 276 -34.67 -22.73 -5.87
CA ALA A 276 -34.85 -23.89 -6.74
C ALA A 276 -35.59 -25.05 -6.09
N THR A 277 -36.43 -25.73 -6.90
CA THR A 277 -37.02 -27.06 -6.63
C THR A 277 -36.29 -28.12 -7.44
N ASP A 278 -36.64 -29.40 -7.26
CA ASP A 278 -36.22 -30.44 -8.19
C ASP A 278 -37.10 -30.49 -9.44
N PRO A 279 -36.52 -30.62 -10.64
CA PRO A 279 -35.07 -30.62 -10.97
C PRO A 279 -34.43 -29.23 -10.80
N LEU A 280 -33.12 -29.13 -10.56
CA LEU A 280 -32.45 -27.86 -10.22
C LEU A 280 -32.61 -26.76 -11.28
N ALA A 281 -32.45 -27.15 -12.55
CA ALA A 281 -32.65 -26.30 -13.72
C ALA A 281 -33.07 -27.14 -14.92
N GLU A 282 -33.84 -26.56 -15.83
CA GLU A 282 -34.08 -27.09 -17.18
C GLU A 282 -33.08 -26.44 -18.13
N VAL A 283 -32.31 -27.24 -18.86
CA VAL A 283 -31.47 -26.73 -19.95
C VAL A 283 -32.08 -27.16 -21.27
N THR A 284 -32.19 -26.21 -22.18
CA THR A 284 -32.79 -26.36 -23.49
C THR A 284 -31.75 -26.05 -24.56
N VAL A 285 -31.64 -26.93 -25.56
CA VAL A 285 -30.75 -26.74 -26.72
C VAL A 285 -31.58 -26.81 -27.98
N THR A 286 -31.61 -25.71 -28.73
CA THR A 286 -32.35 -25.59 -30.00
C THR A 286 -31.35 -25.60 -31.15
N GLY A 287 -31.50 -26.52 -32.10
CA GLY A 287 -30.64 -26.61 -33.28
C GLY A 287 -30.86 -25.43 -34.22
N GLN A 288 -29.84 -25.11 -35.02
CA GLN A 288 -29.96 -24.22 -36.17
C GLN A 288 -29.32 -24.96 -37.36
N ALA A 289 -30.11 -25.26 -38.39
CA ALA A 289 -29.76 -26.13 -39.52
C ALA A 289 -28.32 -25.94 -40.07
N PRO A 290 -27.64 -26.99 -40.59
CA PRO A 290 -28.07 -28.38 -40.83
C PRO A 290 -27.78 -29.36 -39.66
N PRO A 291 -28.28 -30.61 -39.73
CA PRO A 291 -28.22 -31.56 -38.63
C PRO A 291 -26.80 -31.82 -38.13
N SER A 292 -26.60 -31.76 -36.81
CA SER A 292 -25.29 -31.94 -36.19
C SER A 292 -25.39 -32.79 -34.91
N PRO A 293 -24.42 -33.68 -34.64
CA PRO A 293 -24.29 -34.29 -33.33
C PRO A 293 -23.91 -33.18 -32.32
N VAL A 294 -24.70 -33.05 -31.26
CA VAL A 294 -24.48 -32.06 -30.21
C VAL A 294 -24.20 -32.77 -28.89
N ASP A 295 -23.00 -32.55 -28.36
CA ASP A 295 -22.60 -32.90 -27.01
C ASP A 295 -22.98 -31.75 -26.08
N ILE A 296 -24.02 -31.98 -25.29
CA ILE A 296 -24.43 -31.10 -24.22
C ILE A 296 -23.59 -31.41 -22.99
N GLU A 297 -22.95 -30.39 -22.43
CA GLU A 297 -22.16 -30.48 -21.22
C GLU A 297 -22.73 -29.53 -20.17
N VAL A 298 -22.94 -30.00 -18.95
CA VAL A 298 -23.37 -29.18 -17.81
C VAL A 298 -22.42 -29.38 -16.65
N VAL A 299 -22.00 -28.28 -16.03
CA VAL A 299 -21.23 -28.26 -14.80
C VAL A 299 -22.00 -27.51 -13.73
N ILE A 300 -22.09 -28.09 -12.54
CA ILE A 300 -22.75 -27.49 -11.39
C ILE A 300 -21.69 -27.03 -10.40
N ARG A 301 -21.74 -25.75 -10.01
CA ARG A 301 -20.77 -25.13 -9.10
C ARG A 301 -21.45 -24.51 -7.89
N ASP A 302 -20.77 -24.53 -6.75
CA ASP A 302 -21.17 -23.74 -5.58
C ASP A 302 -20.63 -22.30 -5.66
N ARG A 303 -21.04 -21.48 -4.70
CA ARG A 303 -20.57 -20.09 -4.55
C ARG A 303 -19.06 -19.93 -4.34
N TYR A 304 -18.37 -20.98 -3.90
CA TYR A 304 -16.91 -21.00 -3.73
C TYR A 304 -16.20 -21.51 -5.00
N PHE A 305 -16.95 -21.67 -6.09
CA PHE A 305 -16.51 -22.15 -7.40
C PHE A 305 -16.05 -23.62 -7.44
N THR A 306 -16.42 -24.41 -6.42
CA THR A 306 -16.17 -25.85 -6.37
C THR A 306 -17.10 -26.56 -7.35
N SER A 307 -16.54 -27.39 -8.24
CA SER A 307 -17.35 -28.24 -9.12
C SER A 307 -17.93 -29.41 -8.32
N LEU A 308 -19.25 -29.55 -8.32
CA LEU A 308 -19.98 -30.57 -7.56
C LEU A 308 -20.46 -31.73 -8.42
N GLY A 309 -20.54 -31.52 -9.73
CA GLY A 309 -20.97 -32.51 -10.68
C GLY A 309 -20.84 -32.04 -12.12
N ARG A 310 -20.68 -33.00 -13.02
CA ARG A 310 -20.64 -32.81 -14.47
C ARG A 310 -21.59 -33.81 -15.10
N VAL A 311 -22.44 -33.32 -16.01
CA VAL A 311 -23.36 -34.14 -16.81
C VAL A 311 -23.01 -33.92 -18.27
N THR A 312 -22.91 -35.01 -19.04
CA THR A 312 -22.69 -34.94 -20.48
C THR A 312 -23.74 -35.78 -21.20
N LYS A 313 -24.34 -35.23 -22.25
CA LYS A 313 -25.38 -35.91 -23.03
C LYS A 313 -25.20 -35.62 -24.51
N ARG A 314 -25.08 -36.68 -25.31
CA ARG A 314 -25.04 -36.56 -26.77
C ARG A 314 -26.44 -36.66 -27.34
N ILE A 315 -26.80 -35.71 -28.20
CA ILE A 315 -28.05 -35.68 -28.94
C ILE A 315 -27.78 -35.43 -30.43
N TYR A 316 -28.82 -35.60 -31.24
CA TYR A 316 -28.80 -35.24 -32.65
C TYR A 316 -29.96 -34.28 -32.89
N LEU A 317 -29.67 -33.08 -33.37
CA LEU A 317 -30.68 -32.05 -33.63
C LEU A 317 -30.86 -31.86 -35.14
N VAL A 318 -32.10 -31.80 -35.60
CA VAL A 318 -32.47 -31.53 -37.01
C VAL A 318 -33.22 -30.21 -37.11
N GLY A 319 -32.67 -29.24 -37.85
CA GLY A 319 -33.32 -27.93 -38.03
C GLY A 319 -33.51 -27.18 -36.70
N ASP A 320 -34.69 -26.62 -36.47
CA ASP A 320 -35.05 -25.86 -35.26
C ASP A 320 -35.59 -26.75 -34.12
N GLU A 321 -35.28 -28.06 -34.16
CA GLU A 321 -35.62 -28.99 -33.08
C GLU A 321 -35.05 -28.50 -31.75
N THR A 322 -35.88 -28.64 -30.71
CA THR A 322 -35.54 -28.22 -29.36
C THR A 322 -35.47 -29.43 -28.45
N TYR A 323 -34.29 -29.70 -27.90
CA TYR A 323 -34.08 -30.73 -26.90
C TYR A 323 -34.08 -30.13 -25.50
N LYS A 324 -34.82 -30.75 -24.59
CA LYS A 324 -34.88 -30.36 -23.18
C LYS A 324 -34.30 -31.44 -22.30
N PHE A 325 -33.57 -31.03 -21.27
CA PHE A 325 -33.13 -31.95 -20.24
C PHE A 325 -33.08 -31.29 -18.87
N ASP A 326 -33.52 -32.07 -17.89
CA ASP A 326 -33.51 -31.68 -16.50
C ASP A 326 -32.14 -31.92 -15.89
N VAL A 327 -31.56 -30.85 -15.36
CA VAL A 327 -30.31 -30.91 -14.59
C VAL A 327 -30.67 -31.27 -13.17
N ASN A 328 -30.30 -32.48 -12.78
CA ASN A 328 -30.42 -32.97 -11.43
C ASN A 328 -29.02 -33.12 -10.83
N ILE A 329 -28.89 -32.78 -9.56
CA ILE A 329 -27.72 -33.11 -8.74
C ILE A 329 -28.19 -34.04 -7.62
N SER A 330 -27.55 -35.17 -7.36
CA SER A 330 -28.05 -36.07 -6.30
C SER A 330 -28.02 -35.38 -4.94
N THR A 331 -28.91 -35.73 -4.02
CA THR A 331 -28.88 -35.21 -2.63
C THR A 331 -27.56 -35.47 -1.92
N ALA A 332 -26.83 -36.52 -2.31
CA ALA A 332 -25.46 -36.80 -1.84
C ALA A 332 -24.40 -35.81 -2.39
N GLN A 333 -24.63 -35.24 -3.58
CA GLN A 333 -23.81 -34.22 -4.25
C GLN A 333 -24.27 -32.78 -3.94
N ARG A 334 -25.33 -32.59 -3.11
CA ARG A 334 -25.82 -31.30 -2.60
C ARG A 334 -25.40 -31.08 -1.14
N PRO A 335 -24.12 -30.80 -0.85
CA PRO A 335 -23.67 -30.77 0.52
C PRO A 335 -24.24 -29.59 1.33
N PHE A 336 -24.69 -28.48 0.73
CA PHE A 336 -25.08 -27.24 1.46
C PHE A 336 -26.32 -26.52 0.86
N GLY A 337 -26.99 -25.64 1.62
CA GLY A 337 -27.94 -24.65 1.06
C GLY A 337 -27.22 -23.33 0.72
N GLY A 338 -27.60 -22.66 -0.38
CA GLY A 338 -26.94 -21.43 -0.83
C GLY A 338 -26.98 -21.24 -2.35
N LEU A 339 -26.13 -20.34 -2.87
CA LEU A 339 -26.05 -20.01 -4.29
C LEU A 339 -25.25 -21.06 -5.09
N TYR A 340 -25.80 -21.48 -6.22
CA TYR A 340 -25.22 -22.40 -7.18
C TYR A 340 -25.31 -21.85 -8.60
N PHE A 341 -24.42 -22.34 -9.46
CA PHE A 341 -24.38 -22.01 -10.88
C PHE A 341 -24.48 -23.30 -11.70
N VAL A 342 -25.37 -23.29 -12.69
CA VAL A 342 -25.53 -24.34 -13.69
C VAL A 342 -25.03 -23.77 -15.01
N ASP A 343 -23.78 -24.11 -15.33
CA ASP A 343 -23.11 -23.71 -16.57
C ASP A 343 -23.33 -24.82 -17.61
N ALA A 344 -23.85 -24.46 -18.79
CA ALA A 344 -24.19 -25.39 -19.86
C ALA A 344 -23.53 -25.00 -21.19
N TRP A 345 -23.02 -25.99 -21.93
CA TRP A 345 -22.44 -25.85 -23.27
C TRP A 345 -23.12 -26.80 -24.25
N ALA A 346 -23.29 -26.35 -25.49
CA ALA A 346 -23.53 -27.23 -26.64
C ALA A 346 -22.27 -27.28 -27.49
N ARG A 347 -21.79 -28.49 -27.78
CA ARG A 347 -20.57 -28.72 -28.55
C ARG A 347 -20.84 -29.60 -29.77
N CYS A 348 -20.25 -29.27 -30.92
CA CYS A 348 -20.21 -30.13 -32.09
C CYS A 348 -18.74 -30.49 -32.37
N ASN A 349 -18.41 -31.78 -32.38
CA ASN A 349 -17.02 -32.27 -32.57
C ASN A 349 -16.00 -31.60 -31.63
N GLY A 350 -16.38 -31.40 -30.37
CA GLY A 350 -15.55 -30.74 -29.35
C GLY A 350 -15.51 -29.20 -29.41
N LYS A 351 -16.07 -28.58 -30.44
CA LYS A 351 -16.13 -27.11 -30.60
C LYS A 351 -17.42 -26.54 -30.02
N VAL A 352 -17.33 -25.43 -29.29
CA VAL A 352 -18.47 -24.78 -28.65
C VAL A 352 -19.34 -24.07 -29.69
N MET A 353 -20.62 -24.41 -29.73
CA MET A 353 -21.64 -23.75 -30.56
C MET A 353 -22.23 -22.56 -29.80
N ASP A 354 -22.68 -22.80 -28.56
CA ASP A 354 -23.22 -21.80 -27.64
C ASP A 354 -23.17 -22.29 -26.18
N TRP A 355 -23.38 -21.38 -25.23
CA TRP A 355 -23.34 -21.65 -23.79
C TRP A 355 -24.38 -20.81 -23.04
N ALA A 356 -24.76 -21.26 -21.84
CA ALA A 356 -25.63 -20.52 -20.94
C ALA A 356 -25.32 -20.84 -19.48
N THR A 357 -25.43 -19.85 -18.61
CA THR A 357 -25.45 -20.04 -17.17
C THR A 357 -26.80 -19.61 -16.62
N VAL A 358 -27.32 -20.42 -15.70
CA VAL A 358 -28.36 -19.98 -14.78
C VAL A 358 -27.87 -20.12 -13.36
N ALA A 359 -28.13 -19.12 -12.54
CA ALA A 359 -27.91 -19.22 -11.12
C ALA A 359 -29.17 -19.71 -10.43
N VAL A 360 -28.99 -20.41 -9.33
CA VAL A 360 -30.07 -20.95 -8.51
C VAL A 360 -29.67 -20.85 -7.05
N GLU A 361 -30.55 -20.33 -6.21
CA GLU A 361 -30.38 -20.43 -4.78
C GLU A 361 -31.11 -21.68 -4.30
N ILE A 362 -30.38 -22.64 -3.74
CA ILE A 362 -31.01 -23.75 -3.05
C ILE A 362 -31.33 -23.24 -1.65
N PRO A 363 -32.60 -23.30 -1.20
CA PRO A 363 -33.01 -22.64 0.04
C PRO A 363 -32.15 -23.11 1.19
N ARG A 364 -31.55 -22.15 1.91
CA ARG A 364 -31.04 -22.40 3.25
C ARG A 364 -32.25 -22.70 4.11
N VAL A 365 -32.43 -23.94 4.52
CA VAL A 365 -33.47 -24.23 5.50
C VAL A 365 -33.08 -23.51 6.80
N VAL A 366 -33.75 -22.42 7.19
CA VAL A 366 -34.05 -21.96 8.58
C VAL A 366 -34.50 -20.48 8.66
N ARG A 367 -35.41 -20.19 9.61
CA ARG A 367 -35.74 -18.87 10.19
C ARG A 367 -34.72 -18.39 11.24
N TYR A 368 -34.39 -17.10 11.25
CA TYR A 368 -33.86 -16.40 12.43
C TYR A 368 -34.67 -15.14 12.75
N LYS A 369 -34.74 -14.80 14.05
CA LYS A 369 -35.15 -13.49 14.56
C LYS A 369 -33.90 -12.61 14.62
N GLN A 370 -33.94 -11.47 13.94
CA GLN A 370 -32.82 -10.54 13.76
C GLN A 370 -32.39 -9.93 15.11
N VAL A 371 -31.10 -10.05 15.46
CA VAL A 371 -30.39 -9.04 16.28
C VAL A 371 -29.20 -8.60 15.45
N VAL A 372 -29.43 -7.60 14.61
CA VAL A 372 -28.39 -6.84 13.91
C VAL A 372 -28.03 -5.67 14.82
N PRO A 373 -26.75 -5.39 15.11
CA PRO A 373 -26.37 -4.05 15.54
C PRO A 373 -26.76 -3.10 14.41
N GLU A 374 -27.63 -2.12 14.69
CA GLU A 374 -28.40 -1.23 13.79
C GLU A 374 -27.68 -0.56 12.58
N LYS A 375 -26.43 -0.87 12.25
CA LYS A 375 -25.62 -0.12 11.28
C LYS A 375 -24.85 -0.95 10.25
N LEU A 376 -25.28 -2.18 9.93
CA LEU A 376 -24.73 -2.92 8.77
C LEU A 376 -25.81 -3.16 7.72
N PRO A 377 -25.75 -2.54 6.53
CA PRO A 377 -26.60 -2.90 5.42
C PRO A 377 -26.12 -4.25 4.85
N SER A 378 -26.92 -5.30 5.06
CA SER A 378 -26.75 -6.58 4.36
C SER A 378 -27.54 -6.49 3.04
N PRO A 379 -26.90 -6.62 1.85
CA PRO A 379 -27.58 -6.49 0.55
C PRO A 379 -28.44 -7.71 0.16
N TYR A 380 -28.65 -8.68 1.05
CA TYR A 380 -29.44 -9.88 0.74
C TYR A 380 -30.85 -9.80 1.36
N ILE A 381 -31.84 -9.60 0.50
CA ILE A 381 -33.26 -9.89 0.80
C ILE A 381 -33.37 -11.39 1.04
N LEU A 382 -33.58 -11.81 2.29
CA LEU A 382 -33.99 -13.17 2.63
C LEU A 382 -35.51 -13.27 2.48
N LEU A 383 -36.00 -13.88 1.40
CA LEU A 383 -37.41 -14.33 1.31
C LEU A 383 -37.56 -15.62 2.15
N GLU A 384 -38.49 -15.65 3.12
CA GLU A 384 -38.68 -16.78 4.06
C GLU A 384 -39.18 -18.07 3.37
N PRO A 385 -38.62 -19.25 3.74
CA PRO A 385 -39.37 -20.51 3.65
C PRO A 385 -39.33 -21.41 4.91
N ARG A 386 -40.30 -22.35 4.93
CA ARG A 386 -40.75 -23.27 6.01
C ARG A 386 -39.77 -24.41 6.39
N GLU A 387 -40.00 -24.99 7.59
CA GLU A 387 -39.20 -25.97 8.34
C GLU A 387 -38.84 -27.31 7.64
N VAL A 388 -37.55 -27.72 7.73
CA VAL A 388 -37.05 -29.12 7.82
C VAL A 388 -35.72 -29.15 8.63
N ARG A 389 -35.44 -30.23 9.38
CA ARG A 389 -34.31 -30.39 10.35
C ARG A 389 -33.10 -31.14 9.73
N HIS A 390 -32.00 -30.45 9.40
CA HIS A 390 -30.71 -31.08 9.05
C HIS A 390 -29.57 -30.66 10.00
N PRO A 391 -28.51 -31.48 10.19
CA PRO A 391 -27.35 -31.12 10.99
C PRO A 391 -26.50 -30.02 10.31
N ARG A 392 -26.14 -28.94 11.02
CA ARG A 392 -25.27 -27.87 10.49
C ARG A 392 -24.54 -27.09 11.58
N ILE A 393 -23.49 -26.36 11.18
CA ILE A 393 -22.81 -25.38 12.04
C ILE A 393 -23.55 -24.06 11.89
N GLU A 394 -24.29 -23.65 12.92
CA GLU A 394 -25.06 -22.39 12.96
C GLU A 394 -24.15 -21.17 13.02
N LYS A 395 -23.09 -21.28 13.82
CA LYS A 395 -22.22 -20.17 14.15
C LYS A 395 -20.86 -20.69 14.56
N VAL A 396 -19.83 -20.01 14.10
CA VAL A 396 -18.47 -20.12 14.60
C VAL A 396 -18.14 -18.78 15.26
N SER A 397 -17.91 -18.79 16.57
CA SER A 397 -17.58 -17.60 17.36
C SER A 397 -16.15 -17.70 17.85
N LEU A 398 -15.44 -16.58 17.77
CA LEU A 398 -14.10 -16.39 18.31
C LEU A 398 -14.21 -15.59 19.61
N ASN A 399 -13.33 -15.84 20.58
CA ASN A 399 -13.34 -15.09 21.85
C ASN A 399 -12.81 -13.65 21.70
N GLN A 400 -12.03 -13.39 20.66
CA GLN A 400 -11.45 -12.09 20.35
C GLN A 400 -11.51 -11.81 18.84
N PRO A 401 -11.54 -10.53 18.42
CA PRO A 401 -11.48 -10.15 17.02
C PRO A 401 -10.08 -10.32 16.40
N ARG A 402 -9.02 -10.39 17.23
CA ARG A 402 -7.60 -10.52 16.83
C ARG A 402 -6.80 -11.21 17.94
N TYR A 403 -5.60 -11.71 17.63
CA TYR A 403 -4.79 -12.51 18.56
C TYR A 403 -3.29 -12.25 18.37
N ALA A 404 -2.54 -12.08 19.46
CA ALA A 404 -1.08 -12.16 19.39
C ALA A 404 -0.63 -13.60 19.05
N SER A 405 0.59 -13.76 18.53
CA SER A 405 1.11 -15.08 18.09
C SER A 405 1.20 -16.13 19.21
N ASN A 406 1.33 -15.68 20.45
CA ASN A 406 1.38 -16.50 21.67
C ASN A 406 0.01 -16.71 22.33
N GLU A 407 -1.03 -16.02 21.88
CA GLU A 407 -2.38 -16.15 22.44
C GLU A 407 -3.16 -17.30 21.77
N PRO A 408 -3.90 -18.10 22.56
CA PRO A 408 -4.73 -19.14 22.00
C PRO A 408 -6.02 -18.57 21.40
N VAL A 409 -6.36 -19.03 20.20
CA VAL A 409 -7.64 -18.80 19.53
C VAL A 409 -8.67 -19.75 20.14
N GLN A 410 -9.64 -19.22 20.89
CA GLN A 410 -10.73 -20.03 21.43
C GLN A 410 -11.92 -19.97 20.47
N VAL A 411 -12.31 -21.14 19.98
CA VAL A 411 -13.39 -21.31 19.02
C VAL A 411 -14.58 -21.96 19.72
N ARG A 412 -15.76 -21.36 19.55
CA ARG A 412 -17.04 -21.94 19.96
C ARG A 412 -17.91 -22.11 18.72
N MET A 413 -18.36 -23.34 18.50
CA MET A 413 -19.27 -23.69 17.41
C MET A 413 -20.62 -24.08 17.99
N GLU A 414 -21.69 -23.53 17.43
CA GLU A 414 -23.05 -23.95 17.69
C GLU A 414 -23.49 -24.89 16.56
N VAL A 415 -23.88 -26.12 16.88
CA VAL A 415 -24.28 -27.13 15.90
C VAL A 415 -25.74 -27.49 16.15
N SER A 416 -26.59 -27.35 15.13
CA SER A 416 -27.98 -27.78 15.23
C SER A 416 -28.13 -29.23 14.76
N ASN A 417 -29.09 -29.93 15.37
CA ASN A 417 -29.42 -31.34 15.09
C ASN A 417 -28.21 -32.30 14.99
N PRO A 418 -27.21 -32.24 15.90
CA PRO A 418 -26.09 -33.18 15.85
C PRO A 418 -26.57 -34.61 16.03
N SER A 419 -26.01 -35.56 15.27
CA SER A 419 -26.25 -37.00 15.43
C SER A 419 -25.00 -37.71 15.95
N SER A 420 -25.17 -38.87 16.59
CA SER A 420 -24.07 -39.64 17.18
C SER A 420 -23.00 -40.09 16.18
N ASP A 421 -23.35 -40.15 14.89
CA ASP A 421 -22.46 -40.49 13.77
C ASP A 421 -21.88 -39.27 13.04
N THR A 422 -22.07 -38.05 13.58
CA THR A 422 -21.49 -36.82 13.03
C THR A 422 -20.29 -36.32 13.84
N LEU A 423 -19.29 -35.81 13.12
CA LEU A 423 -18.05 -35.25 13.67
C LEU A 423 -17.85 -33.83 13.16
N VAL A 424 -17.23 -32.97 13.97
CA VAL A 424 -16.71 -31.67 13.55
C VAL A 424 -15.21 -31.80 13.32
N ASP A 425 -14.82 -31.70 12.06
CA ASP A 425 -13.42 -31.65 11.62
C ASP A 425 -13.03 -30.18 11.44
N ILE A 426 -12.21 -29.66 12.34
CA ILE A 426 -11.88 -28.24 12.44
C ILE A 426 -10.36 -28.06 12.29
N SER A 427 -9.97 -27.16 11.40
CA SER A 427 -8.56 -26.84 11.13
C SER A 427 -8.29 -25.35 11.21
N LEU A 428 -7.13 -24.97 11.71
CA LEU A 428 -6.56 -23.63 11.56
C LEU A 428 -5.64 -23.62 10.33
N VAL A 429 -6.00 -22.84 9.31
CA VAL A 429 -5.34 -22.84 7.99
C VAL A 429 -4.87 -21.43 7.63
N GLY A 430 -3.58 -21.26 7.33
CA GLY A 430 -3.02 -19.99 6.86
C GLY A 430 -3.48 -19.63 5.45
N THR A 431 -3.35 -18.35 5.06
CA THR A 431 -3.63 -17.91 3.67
C THR A 431 -2.61 -18.44 2.66
N ASP A 432 -1.48 -18.99 3.12
CA ASP A 432 -0.50 -19.72 2.32
C ASP A 432 -0.90 -21.19 2.07
N GLY A 433 -2.02 -21.66 2.62
CA GLY A 433 -2.49 -23.04 2.51
C GLY A 433 -1.87 -24.00 3.53
N ARG A 434 -1.06 -23.52 4.48
CA ARG A 434 -0.50 -24.36 5.54
C ARG A 434 -1.57 -24.70 6.58
N ILE A 435 -1.70 -25.98 6.90
CA ILE A 435 -2.59 -26.47 7.96
C ILE A 435 -1.79 -26.43 9.25
N LEU A 436 -1.96 -25.36 10.03
CA LEU A 436 -1.19 -25.15 11.25
C LEU A 436 -1.53 -26.21 12.31
N GLN A 437 -2.83 -26.46 12.49
CA GLN A 437 -3.36 -27.42 13.45
C GLN A 437 -4.72 -27.94 12.99
N ARG A 438 -5.09 -29.15 13.43
CA ARG A 438 -6.36 -29.81 13.12
C ARG A 438 -6.86 -30.63 14.29
N GLN A 439 -8.16 -30.62 14.53
CA GLN A 439 -8.83 -31.41 15.55
C GLN A 439 -10.09 -32.04 14.95
N THR A 440 -10.42 -33.25 15.39
CA THR A 440 -11.68 -33.91 15.05
C THR A 440 -12.43 -34.18 16.35
N LEU A 441 -13.62 -33.60 16.47
CA LEU A 441 -14.40 -33.58 17.70
C LEU A 441 -15.79 -34.19 17.44
N PRO A 442 -16.42 -34.87 18.40
CA PRO A 442 -17.81 -35.27 18.28
C PRO A 442 -18.72 -34.07 18.03
N ALA A 443 -19.68 -34.18 17.11
CA ALA A 443 -20.67 -33.13 16.92
C ALA A 443 -21.62 -33.10 18.13
N GLN A 444 -21.71 -31.94 18.78
CA GLN A 444 -22.61 -31.67 19.90
C GLN A 444 -23.24 -30.30 19.71
N LYS A 445 -24.32 -29.99 20.44
CA LYS A 445 -25.00 -28.69 20.32
C LYS A 445 -24.04 -27.51 20.44
N GLN A 446 -23.02 -27.67 21.26
CA GLN A 446 -21.92 -26.75 21.41
C GLN A 446 -20.62 -27.55 21.34
N VAL A 447 -19.71 -27.12 20.47
CA VAL A 447 -18.37 -27.71 20.34
C VAL A 447 -17.35 -26.60 20.55
N SER A 448 -16.32 -26.88 21.35
CA SER A 448 -15.23 -25.93 21.61
C SER A 448 -13.90 -26.51 21.16
N ALA A 449 -13.06 -25.65 20.59
CA ALA A 449 -11.71 -25.98 20.16
C ALA A 449 -10.77 -24.83 20.51
N SER A 450 -9.49 -25.14 20.68
CA SER A 450 -8.44 -24.14 20.94
C SER A 450 -7.26 -24.35 20.00
N PHE A 451 -6.75 -23.26 19.43
CA PHE A 451 -5.62 -23.29 18.50
C PHE A 451 -4.55 -22.27 18.91
N SER A 452 -3.28 -22.57 18.60
CA SER A 452 -2.14 -21.68 18.75
C SER A 452 -1.75 -21.10 17.40
N LEU A 453 -1.46 -19.80 17.38
CA LEU A 453 -0.97 -19.09 16.19
C LEU A 453 0.56 -19.10 16.06
N ALA A 454 1.28 -19.83 16.92
CA ALA A 454 2.73 -19.76 16.96
C ALA A 454 3.42 -20.15 15.64
N ALA A 455 2.78 -21.02 14.83
CA ALA A 455 3.28 -21.44 13.51
C ALA A 455 2.72 -20.60 12.35
N ALA A 456 1.84 -19.63 12.60
CA ALA A 456 1.26 -18.79 11.58
C ALA A 456 2.34 -17.88 10.97
N GLN A 457 2.38 -17.82 9.64
CA GLN A 457 3.28 -16.93 8.89
C GLN A 457 2.52 -15.87 8.10
N THR A 458 1.20 -15.82 8.28
CA THR A 458 0.30 -14.95 7.55
C THR A 458 -0.52 -14.07 8.51
N LEU A 459 -0.79 -12.83 8.11
CA LEU A 459 -1.63 -11.88 8.87
C LEU A 459 -3.06 -12.40 9.11
N VAL A 460 -3.55 -13.27 8.21
CA VAL A 460 -4.86 -13.91 8.34
C VAL A 460 -4.69 -15.42 8.25
N SER A 461 -5.32 -16.12 9.18
CA SER A 461 -5.61 -17.56 9.11
C SER A 461 -7.12 -17.77 9.10
N TYR A 462 -7.59 -18.99 8.87
CA TYR A 462 -9.01 -19.34 8.95
C TYR A 462 -9.21 -20.55 9.83
N ILE A 463 -10.26 -20.48 10.64
CA ILE A 463 -10.93 -21.68 11.11
C ILE A 463 -11.74 -22.23 9.94
N ASP A 464 -11.36 -23.39 9.41
CA ASP A 464 -12.13 -24.19 8.46
C ASP A 464 -12.81 -25.32 9.23
N ALA A 465 -14.10 -25.16 9.52
CA ALA A 465 -14.90 -26.10 10.29
C ALA A 465 -15.83 -26.88 9.37
N ARG A 466 -15.71 -28.20 9.36
CA ARG A 466 -16.50 -29.12 8.53
C ARG A 466 -17.29 -30.06 9.42
N LEU A 467 -18.62 -30.04 9.32
CA LEU A 467 -19.47 -31.07 9.91
C LEU A 467 -19.50 -32.27 8.95
N LYS A 468 -19.15 -33.45 9.43
CA LYS A 468 -18.99 -34.67 8.63
C LYS A 468 -19.84 -35.81 9.15
N LYS A 469 -20.28 -36.67 8.23
CA LYS A 469 -20.86 -37.99 8.50
C LYS A 469 -20.13 -39.01 7.61
N GLY A 470 -19.28 -39.83 8.22
CA GLY A 470 -18.29 -40.62 7.45
C GLY A 470 -17.37 -39.73 6.61
N ASN A 471 -17.23 -40.01 5.32
CA ASN A 471 -16.44 -39.19 4.38
C ASN A 471 -17.22 -38.00 3.81
N GLN A 472 -18.54 -37.93 4.01
CA GLN A 472 -19.37 -36.86 3.47
C GLN A 472 -19.27 -35.61 4.36
N THR A 473 -19.03 -34.45 3.75
CA THR A 473 -19.14 -33.15 4.42
C THR A 473 -20.58 -32.64 4.31
N LEU A 474 -21.24 -32.47 5.45
CA LEU A 474 -22.63 -32.00 5.58
C LEU A 474 -22.73 -30.48 5.73
N TRP A 475 -21.72 -29.85 6.36
CA TRP A 475 -21.67 -28.39 6.49
C TRP A 475 -20.22 -27.91 6.50
N ARG A 476 -19.95 -26.71 5.94
CA ARG A 476 -18.63 -26.08 6.00
C ARG A 476 -18.77 -24.60 6.29
N GLU A 477 -18.09 -24.14 7.33
CA GLU A 477 -17.93 -22.73 7.66
C GLU A 477 -16.46 -22.33 7.66
N ARG A 478 -16.18 -21.11 7.18
CA ARG A 478 -14.86 -20.48 7.29
C ARG A 478 -14.96 -19.16 8.04
N THR A 479 -14.17 -19.02 9.09
CA THR A 479 -14.11 -17.80 9.90
C THR A 479 -12.68 -17.27 9.94
N PRO A 480 -12.43 -16.01 9.55
CA PRO A 480 -11.09 -15.43 9.58
C PRO A 480 -10.61 -15.26 11.02
N VAL A 481 -9.32 -15.50 11.22
CA VAL A 481 -8.57 -15.29 12.46
C VAL A 481 -7.47 -14.30 12.11
N PHE A 482 -7.57 -13.09 12.65
CA PHE A 482 -6.57 -12.05 12.44
C PHE A 482 -5.43 -12.23 13.44
N LEU A 483 -4.23 -12.43 12.91
CA LEU A 483 -3.02 -12.30 13.69
C LEU A 483 -2.83 -10.80 13.97
N ALA A 484 -2.43 -10.50 15.20
CA ALA A 484 -2.00 -9.18 15.61
C ALA A 484 -0.50 -9.02 15.32
N PRO A 485 -0.09 -8.53 14.13
CA PRO A 485 1.31 -8.20 13.92
C PRO A 485 1.68 -7.08 14.88
N GLY A 486 2.77 -7.26 15.65
CA GLY A 486 3.36 -6.15 16.38
C GLY A 486 3.82 -5.03 15.44
N THR A 487 4.45 -4.01 16.02
CA THR A 487 5.23 -3.02 15.25
C THR A 487 6.09 -3.73 14.20
N PRO A 488 6.19 -3.21 12.95
CA PRO A 488 7.02 -3.82 11.93
C PRO A 488 8.41 -4.19 12.46
N ASP A 489 8.79 -5.44 12.27
CA ASP A 489 10.05 -6.04 12.65
C ASP A 489 11.05 -6.10 11.49
N GLU A 490 10.68 -5.56 10.33
CA GLU A 490 11.53 -5.38 9.15
C GLU A 490 11.17 -4.04 8.49
N PHE A 491 12.09 -3.48 7.69
CA PHE A 491 11.89 -2.18 7.04
C PHE A 491 10.64 -2.20 6.17
N PHE A 492 9.63 -1.39 6.48
CA PHE A 492 8.34 -1.47 5.79
C PHE A 492 8.40 -0.77 4.43
N ALA A 493 7.70 -1.33 3.45
CA ALA A 493 7.58 -0.74 2.13
C ALA A 493 6.11 -0.72 1.80
N TYR A 494 5.55 0.47 1.61
CA TYR A 494 4.11 0.58 1.40
C TYR A 494 3.78 1.40 0.17
N SER A 495 2.60 1.17 -0.39
CA SER A 495 2.19 1.79 -1.64
C SER A 495 0.84 2.48 -1.50
N TRP A 496 0.67 3.61 -2.20
CA TRP A 496 -0.64 4.19 -2.41
C TRP A 496 -1.47 3.28 -3.33
N MET A 497 -2.73 2.99 -2.99
CA MET A 497 -3.63 2.14 -3.78
C MET A 497 -4.98 2.84 -4.02
N GLN A 498 -5.45 2.86 -5.28
CA GLN A 498 -6.74 3.48 -5.63
C GLN A 498 -7.90 2.53 -5.93
N GLY A 499 -7.69 1.25 -6.26
CA GLY A 499 -8.78 0.37 -6.76
C GLY A 499 -8.85 -1.06 -6.20
N GLU A 500 -10.08 -1.53 -5.96
CA GLU A 500 -10.41 -2.90 -5.56
C GLU A 500 -11.09 -3.64 -6.72
N THR A 501 -10.33 -4.49 -7.40
CA THR A 501 -10.72 -5.24 -8.59
C THR A 501 -10.57 -6.75 -8.34
N TYR A 502 -11.17 -7.60 -9.19
CA TYR A 502 -10.85 -9.04 -9.15
C TYR A 502 -9.37 -9.34 -9.51
N TYR A 503 -8.71 -8.43 -10.23
CA TYR A 503 -7.27 -8.42 -10.47
C TYR A 503 -6.44 -7.74 -9.38
N SER A 504 -7.03 -6.98 -8.45
CA SER A 504 -6.27 -6.31 -7.39
C SER A 504 -5.46 -7.32 -6.59
N ARG A 505 -5.89 -8.58 -6.53
CA ARG A 505 -5.14 -9.67 -5.92
C ARG A 505 -3.82 -9.99 -6.63
N ASP A 506 -3.83 -10.08 -7.97
CA ASP A 506 -2.61 -10.31 -8.77
C ASP A 506 -1.69 -9.09 -8.72
N TYR A 507 -2.27 -7.89 -8.81
CA TYR A 507 -1.60 -6.61 -8.57
C TYR A 507 -0.86 -6.58 -7.23
N LEU A 508 -1.59 -6.85 -6.13
CA LEU A 508 -1.04 -6.84 -4.77
C LEU A 508 0.08 -7.87 -4.62
N ARG A 509 -0.07 -9.04 -5.24
CA ARG A 509 0.98 -10.08 -5.25
C ARG A 509 2.24 -9.61 -5.98
N ARG A 510 2.12 -8.98 -7.16
CA ARG A 510 3.28 -8.50 -7.93
C ARG A 510 4.08 -7.43 -7.19
N ILE A 511 3.41 -6.48 -6.56
CA ILE A 511 4.09 -5.46 -5.75
C ILE A 511 4.64 -6.05 -4.45
N GLN A 512 3.97 -7.05 -3.88
CA GLN A 512 4.47 -7.79 -2.73
C GLN A 512 5.77 -8.56 -3.05
N ASP A 513 5.87 -9.15 -4.24
CA ASP A 513 7.10 -9.78 -4.72
C ASP A 513 8.26 -8.77 -4.85
N GLN A 514 7.95 -7.48 -5.00
CA GLN A 514 8.91 -6.37 -4.94
C GLN A 514 9.20 -5.88 -3.51
N GLY A 515 8.69 -6.56 -2.49
CA GLY A 515 8.91 -6.21 -1.09
C GLY A 515 7.88 -5.25 -0.51
N VAL A 516 6.86 -4.80 -1.26
CA VAL A 516 5.76 -4.03 -0.67
C VAL A 516 5.01 -4.91 0.35
N ASP A 517 4.90 -4.47 1.59
CA ASP A 517 4.25 -5.22 2.68
C ASP A 517 3.05 -4.52 3.29
N SER A 518 2.79 -3.27 2.87
CA SER A 518 1.69 -2.48 3.41
C SER A 518 1.04 -1.63 2.32
N ILE A 519 -0.22 -1.25 2.51
CA ILE A 519 -0.94 -0.36 1.59
C ILE A 519 -1.62 0.79 2.34
N LEU A 520 -1.63 1.96 1.72
CA LEU A 520 -2.43 3.08 2.19
C LEU A 520 -3.86 2.95 1.66
N ALA A 521 -4.84 2.94 2.56
CA ALA A 521 -6.25 3.05 2.20
C ALA A 521 -6.72 4.51 2.38
N GLY A 522 -7.03 5.17 1.26
CA GLY A 522 -7.59 6.53 1.24
C GLY A 522 -9.08 6.58 1.62
N GLY A 523 -9.48 7.71 2.23
CA GLY A 523 -10.75 7.97 2.91
C GLY A 523 -12.05 7.41 2.30
N GLY A 524 -13.02 7.15 3.18
CA GLY A 524 -14.33 6.58 2.88
C GLY A 524 -15.09 6.19 4.16
N ALA A 525 -16.25 5.53 4.04
CA ALA A 525 -16.97 4.97 5.18
C ALA A 525 -16.16 3.86 5.87
N ALA A 526 -16.43 3.62 7.16
CA ALA A 526 -15.68 2.68 7.99
C ALA A 526 -15.68 1.22 7.45
N SER A 527 -16.78 0.81 6.82
CA SER A 527 -16.88 -0.49 6.14
C SER A 527 -15.83 -0.66 5.03
N TYR A 528 -15.42 0.41 4.36
CA TYR A 528 -14.47 0.34 3.24
C TYR A 528 -13.05 0.08 3.73
N PHE A 529 -12.64 0.76 4.81
CA PHE A 529 -11.34 0.50 5.43
C PHE A 529 -11.23 -0.95 5.87
N PHE A 530 -12.31 -1.52 6.42
CA PHE A 530 -12.31 -2.92 6.80
C PHE A 530 -12.18 -3.83 5.57
N GLU A 531 -12.95 -3.60 4.51
CA GLU A 531 -12.97 -4.52 3.38
C GLU A 531 -11.66 -4.52 2.58
N GLY A 532 -11.13 -3.34 2.27
CA GLY A 532 -9.84 -3.19 1.59
C GLY A 532 -8.67 -3.66 2.45
N GLY A 533 -8.67 -3.31 3.74
CA GLY A 533 -7.65 -3.76 4.68
C GLY A 533 -7.66 -5.27 4.90
N ARG A 534 -8.84 -5.89 4.93
CA ARG A 534 -8.96 -7.35 5.03
C ARG A 534 -8.47 -8.05 3.75
N MET A 535 -8.76 -7.50 2.57
CA MET A 535 -8.20 -8.02 1.30
C MET A 535 -6.66 -7.92 1.29
N ALA A 536 -6.11 -6.81 1.77
CA ALA A 536 -4.67 -6.65 1.93
C ALA A 536 -4.11 -7.70 2.90
N ALA A 537 -4.74 -7.86 4.07
CA ALA A 537 -4.31 -8.83 5.08
C ALA A 537 -4.38 -10.28 4.59
N GLU A 538 -5.39 -10.63 3.76
CA GLU A 538 -5.45 -11.93 3.07
C GLU A 538 -4.24 -12.18 2.16
N MET A 539 -3.72 -11.11 1.53
CA MET A 539 -2.49 -11.11 0.75
C MET A 539 -1.24 -10.92 1.60
N ASN A 540 -1.35 -11.00 2.93
CA ASN A 540 -0.25 -10.75 3.85
C ASN A 540 0.36 -9.34 3.73
N LEU A 541 -0.50 -8.35 3.42
CA LEU A 541 -0.18 -6.93 3.40
C LEU A 541 -0.87 -6.21 4.56
N ARG A 542 -0.16 -5.31 5.25
CA ARG A 542 -0.69 -4.50 6.34
C ARG A 542 -1.40 -3.25 5.78
N LEU A 543 -2.19 -2.59 6.63
CA LEU A 543 -2.96 -1.40 6.25
C LEU A 543 -2.41 -0.13 6.92
N VAL A 544 -2.50 1.00 6.22
CA VAL A 544 -2.47 2.36 6.79
C VAL A 544 -3.79 3.05 6.43
N PRO A 545 -4.75 3.20 7.35
CA PRO A 545 -5.90 4.07 7.12
C PRO A 545 -5.43 5.53 7.12
N THR A 546 -5.79 6.29 6.09
CA THR A 546 -5.58 7.75 6.06
C THR A 546 -6.89 8.51 6.06
N ASN A 547 -6.85 9.80 6.39
CA ASN A 547 -8.04 10.66 6.55
C ASN A 547 -9.04 10.12 7.58
N VAL A 548 -8.49 9.61 8.70
CA VAL A 548 -9.27 9.21 9.87
C VAL A 548 -10.04 10.42 10.42
N VAL A 549 -9.48 11.62 10.29
CA VAL A 549 -10.18 12.91 10.48
C VAL A 549 -10.38 13.65 9.15
N ALA A 550 -11.29 14.62 9.10
CA ALA A 550 -11.74 15.28 7.87
C ALA A 550 -11.39 16.78 7.81
N VAL A 551 -10.44 17.26 8.61
CA VAL A 551 -10.11 18.69 8.74
C VAL A 551 -9.17 19.17 7.62
N ARG A 552 -9.51 19.03 6.34
CA ARG A 552 -8.66 19.54 5.25
C ARG A 552 -9.00 20.99 4.86
N TYR A 553 -8.02 21.72 4.34
CA TYR A 553 -8.28 22.93 3.54
C TYR A 553 -8.98 22.52 2.24
N GLU A 554 -10.23 22.94 2.04
CA GLU A 554 -10.89 22.84 0.74
C GLU A 554 -10.49 24.06 -0.11
N ALA A 555 -9.61 23.86 -1.09
CA ALA A 555 -9.32 24.89 -2.08
C ALA A 555 -10.60 25.24 -2.86
N GLY A 556 -11.00 26.52 -2.85
CA GLY A 556 -12.06 27.04 -3.73
C GLY A 556 -13.38 27.47 -3.07
N LYS A 557 -13.49 27.51 -1.74
CA LYS A 557 -14.60 28.17 -1.02
C LYS A 557 -14.08 29.40 -0.27
N GLU A 558 -14.97 30.37 0.00
CA GLU A 558 -14.64 31.77 0.29
C GLU A 558 -13.43 32.04 1.21
N PRO A 559 -12.65 33.11 0.92
CA PRO A 559 -11.29 33.33 1.45
C PRO A 559 -11.17 33.67 2.96
N THR A 560 -12.24 33.73 3.73
CA THR A 560 -12.20 34.35 5.08
C THR A 560 -12.53 33.43 6.25
N LYS A 561 -12.92 32.17 6.01
CA LYS A 561 -13.19 31.22 7.10
C LYS A 561 -12.65 29.84 6.76
N LEU A 562 -11.75 29.35 7.59
CA LEU A 562 -11.55 27.91 7.74
C LEU A 562 -12.92 27.27 7.96
N PRO A 563 -13.34 26.28 7.14
CA PRO A 563 -14.63 25.64 7.36
C PRO A 563 -14.69 24.88 8.70
N ARG A 564 -13.53 24.58 9.32
CA ARG A 564 -13.37 23.76 10.53
C ARG A 564 -12.13 24.16 11.37
N PRO A 565 -12.19 25.24 12.18
CA PRO A 565 -11.13 25.61 13.12
C PRO A 565 -10.78 24.50 14.11
N LEU A 566 -9.49 24.19 14.30
CA LEU A 566 -9.04 23.20 15.30
C LEU A 566 -9.09 23.74 16.75
N THR A 567 -9.36 25.03 16.92
CA THR A 567 -9.64 25.67 18.21
C THR A 567 -11.13 25.65 18.58
N ASP A 568 -12.01 25.23 17.66
CA ASP A 568 -13.46 25.15 17.91
C ASP A 568 -13.84 23.77 18.46
N GLU A 569 -14.38 23.75 19.67
CA GLU A 569 -14.82 22.54 20.37
C GLU A 569 -15.90 21.76 19.60
N LYS A 570 -16.73 22.43 18.79
CA LYS A 570 -17.70 21.75 17.93
C LYS A 570 -17.01 20.94 16.84
N THR A 571 -15.97 21.50 16.23
CA THR A 571 -15.14 20.81 15.24
C THR A 571 -14.42 19.61 15.87
N LEU A 572 -13.76 19.79 17.01
CA LEU A 572 -13.08 18.70 17.72
C LEU A 572 -14.04 17.55 18.08
N ASN A 573 -15.26 17.86 18.54
CA ASN A 573 -16.29 16.85 18.83
C ASN A 573 -16.75 16.07 17.59
N GLN A 574 -16.85 16.72 16.43
CA GLN A 574 -17.20 16.06 15.17
C GLN A 574 -16.13 15.06 14.75
N GLU A 575 -14.85 15.43 14.85
CA GLU A 575 -13.75 14.55 14.49
C GLU A 575 -13.58 13.39 15.50
N ARG A 576 -13.76 13.66 16.80
CA ARG A 576 -13.85 12.62 17.84
C ARG A 576 -14.98 11.63 17.59
N LYS A 577 -16.12 12.07 17.07
CA LYS A 577 -17.22 11.20 16.67
C LYS A 577 -16.82 10.35 15.46
N ARG A 578 -16.21 10.94 14.44
CA ARG A 578 -15.72 10.24 13.24
C ARG A 578 -14.70 9.15 13.59
N ILE A 579 -13.76 9.43 14.50
CA ILE A 579 -12.80 8.46 15.02
C ILE A 579 -13.54 7.27 15.65
N ARG A 580 -14.52 7.53 16.54
CA ARG A 580 -15.32 6.50 17.20
C ARG A 580 -16.19 5.67 16.25
N GLU A 581 -16.55 6.22 15.09
CA GLU A 581 -17.26 5.49 14.04
C GLU A 581 -16.32 4.68 13.14
N THR A 582 -15.06 5.10 12.98
CA THR A 582 -14.12 4.50 12.01
C THR A 582 -13.20 3.45 12.64
N VAL A 583 -12.54 3.78 13.75
CA VAL A 583 -11.49 2.94 14.35
C VAL A 583 -11.97 1.52 14.71
N PRO A 584 -13.19 1.30 15.24
CA PRO A 584 -13.65 -0.06 15.56
C PRO A 584 -13.70 -1.03 14.37
N TYR A 585 -13.82 -0.50 13.15
CA TYR A 585 -13.78 -1.31 11.93
C TYR A 585 -12.36 -1.65 11.49
N VAL A 586 -11.37 -0.81 11.81
CA VAL A 586 -10.01 -0.95 11.29
C VAL A 586 -9.07 -1.58 12.32
N ALA A 587 -9.28 -1.32 13.61
CA ALA A 587 -8.48 -1.87 14.71
C ALA A 587 -8.32 -3.41 14.67
N PRO A 588 -9.35 -4.21 14.29
CA PRO A 588 -9.18 -5.66 14.14
C PRO A 588 -8.12 -6.07 13.10
N LEU A 589 -7.87 -5.21 12.11
CA LEU A 589 -6.90 -5.43 11.03
C LEU A 589 -5.48 -4.95 11.36
N GLN A 590 -5.29 -4.34 12.54
CA GLN A 590 -4.01 -3.84 13.06
C GLN A 590 -3.20 -3.04 12.03
N PRO A 591 -3.65 -1.82 11.72
CA PRO A 591 -2.87 -0.98 10.84
C PRO A 591 -1.49 -0.68 11.43
N ILE A 592 -0.48 -0.54 10.57
CA ILE A 592 0.88 -0.17 11.03
C ILE A 592 0.91 1.20 11.70
N GLY A 593 -0.02 2.06 11.29
CA GLY A 593 -0.26 3.37 11.86
C GLY A 593 -1.55 3.97 11.32
N TYR A 594 -2.18 4.82 12.12
CA TYR A 594 -3.33 5.63 11.75
C TYR A 594 -2.82 6.97 11.24
N SER A 595 -2.92 7.19 9.94
CA SER A 595 -2.74 8.53 9.40
C SER A 595 -4.01 9.34 9.65
N LEU A 596 -3.91 10.33 10.53
CA LEU A 596 -4.99 11.27 10.81
C LEU A 596 -5.46 11.88 9.48
N MET A 597 -4.50 12.34 8.67
CA MET A 597 -4.73 13.18 7.50
C MET A 597 -3.60 12.99 6.50
N ASP A 598 -3.89 13.30 5.25
CA ASP A 598 -2.88 13.35 4.20
C ASP A 598 -2.72 14.77 3.63
N GLU A 599 -1.46 15.21 3.49
CA GLU A 599 -1.06 16.57 3.10
C GLU A 599 -1.71 17.66 3.98
N TRP A 600 -1.64 17.46 5.29
CA TRP A 600 -2.21 18.43 6.23
C TRP A 600 -1.42 19.73 6.25
N VAL A 601 -2.14 20.85 6.21
CA VAL A 601 -1.62 22.19 6.54
C VAL A 601 -2.60 22.94 7.42
N LEU A 602 -2.07 23.80 8.28
CA LEU A 602 -2.83 24.71 9.12
C LEU A 602 -3.32 25.97 8.38
N GLY A 603 -2.74 26.30 7.23
CA GLY A 603 -3.00 27.53 6.48
C GLY A 603 -2.31 27.57 5.13
N LEU A 604 -2.75 28.49 4.27
CA LEU A 604 -2.02 28.86 3.05
C LEU A 604 -1.60 30.35 3.14
N PRO A 605 -0.60 30.80 2.36
CA PRO A 605 -0.25 32.22 2.27
C PRO A 605 -1.46 33.11 1.90
N GLU A 606 -1.36 34.40 2.22
CA GLU A 606 -2.31 35.45 1.82
C GLU A 606 -3.69 35.30 2.48
N ALA A 607 -3.76 35.53 3.79
CA ALA A 607 -4.97 35.56 4.64
C ALA A 607 -5.74 34.25 4.85
N ARG A 608 -5.25 33.11 4.35
CA ARG A 608 -5.87 31.79 4.52
C ARG A 608 -5.48 31.09 5.82
N THR A 609 -5.32 31.81 6.93
CA THR A 609 -5.05 31.24 8.27
C THR A 609 -6.22 31.47 9.21
N ASP A 610 -6.33 30.69 10.29
CA ASP A 610 -7.38 30.90 11.30
C ASP A 610 -7.23 32.26 11.98
N TYR A 611 -8.31 33.03 12.03
CA TYR A 611 -8.49 34.24 12.87
C TYR A 611 -9.92 34.26 13.43
N SER A 612 -10.57 33.08 13.54
CA SER A 612 -11.90 32.96 14.10
C SER A 612 -11.95 33.39 15.56
N ASP A 613 -13.14 33.72 16.08
CA ASP A 613 -13.31 34.06 17.49
C ASP A 613 -12.76 32.99 18.43
N SER A 614 -12.86 31.71 18.04
CA SER A 614 -12.30 30.58 18.79
C SER A 614 -10.76 30.62 18.84
N ALA A 615 -10.11 30.95 17.72
CA ALA A 615 -8.66 31.05 17.63
C ALA A 615 -8.14 32.25 18.42
N VAL A 616 -8.78 33.42 18.28
CA VAL A 616 -8.41 34.63 19.03
C VAL A 616 -8.64 34.44 20.54
N ALA A 617 -9.70 33.74 20.95
CA ALA A 617 -9.94 33.42 22.35
C ALA A 617 -8.85 32.49 22.92
N ALA A 618 -8.48 31.44 22.18
CA ALA A 618 -7.41 30.53 22.57
C ALA A 618 -6.05 31.22 22.61
N PHE A 619 -5.76 32.08 21.64
CA PHE A 619 -4.54 32.89 21.60
C PHE A 619 -4.39 33.79 22.83
N ARG A 620 -5.46 34.45 23.26
CA ARG A 620 -5.46 35.28 24.48
C ARG A 620 -5.16 34.48 25.74
N LEU A 621 -5.52 33.19 25.78
CA LEU A 621 -5.15 32.30 26.88
C LEU A 621 -3.67 31.92 26.79
N TRP A 622 -3.17 31.64 25.59
CA TRP A 622 -1.75 31.38 25.36
C TRP A 622 -0.87 32.58 25.76
N LEU A 623 -1.26 33.81 25.41
CA LEU A 623 -0.51 35.02 25.79
C LEU A 623 -0.36 35.19 27.31
N LYS A 624 -1.34 34.76 28.10
CA LYS A 624 -1.26 34.79 29.58
C LYS A 624 -0.23 33.81 30.14
N THR A 625 0.24 32.85 29.33
CA THR A 625 1.34 31.95 29.69
C THR A 625 2.70 32.54 29.32
N GLN A 626 2.74 33.45 28.34
CA GLN A 626 3.96 34.11 27.86
C GLN A 626 4.27 35.40 28.64
N TYR A 627 3.23 36.16 28.98
CA TYR A 627 3.33 37.45 29.64
C TYR A 627 2.69 37.41 31.02
N ARG A 628 3.39 38.00 32.00
CA ARG A 628 2.91 38.10 33.38
C ARG A 628 1.57 38.86 33.48
N ASP A 629 1.43 39.94 32.71
CA ASP A 629 0.26 40.83 32.72
C ASP A 629 0.13 41.61 31.39
N ILE A 630 -0.97 42.35 31.22
CA ILE A 630 -1.23 43.13 29.99
C ILE A 630 -0.22 44.27 29.80
N ALA A 631 0.39 44.77 30.88
CA ALA A 631 1.39 45.83 30.80
C ALA A 631 2.70 45.30 30.20
N ALA A 632 3.09 44.07 30.55
CA ALA A 632 4.22 43.39 29.92
C ALA A 632 3.97 43.14 28.42
N LEU A 633 2.77 42.68 28.04
CA LEU A 633 2.38 42.54 26.63
C LEU A 633 2.48 43.88 25.89
N ASN A 634 1.89 44.95 26.45
CA ASN A 634 1.91 46.28 25.84
C ASN A 634 3.32 46.85 25.68
N ALA A 635 4.18 46.62 26.67
CA ALA A 635 5.59 46.99 26.59
C ALA A 635 6.31 46.20 25.49
N GLU A 636 5.97 44.93 25.32
CA GLU A 636 6.56 44.07 24.30
C GLU A 636 6.12 44.48 22.89
N TRP A 637 4.82 44.50 22.64
CA TRP A 637 4.22 44.79 21.33
C TRP A 637 4.19 46.26 20.93
N SER A 638 4.64 47.16 21.80
CA SER A 638 4.46 48.61 21.63
C SER A 638 2.97 48.99 21.45
N SER A 639 2.08 48.32 22.19
CA SER A 639 0.63 48.50 22.13
C SER A 639 0.07 49.19 23.37
N ASN A 640 -1.24 49.43 23.41
CA ASN A 640 -1.91 50.08 24.54
C ASN A 640 -3.29 49.46 24.85
N PHE A 641 -3.37 48.13 24.91
CA PHE A 641 -4.59 47.41 25.26
C PHE A 641 -4.96 47.62 26.72
N ALA A 642 -6.23 47.93 27.01
CA ALA A 642 -6.71 48.10 28.38
C ALA A 642 -6.96 46.76 29.07
N THR A 643 -7.45 45.77 28.31
CA THR A 643 -7.77 44.43 28.79
C THR A 643 -7.32 43.34 27.80
N TRP A 644 -7.22 42.10 28.26
CA TRP A 644 -7.00 40.93 27.40
C TRP A 644 -8.09 40.76 26.32
N GLY A 645 -9.30 41.27 26.54
CA GLY A 645 -10.39 41.22 25.58
C GLY A 645 -10.20 42.14 24.38
N ASP A 646 -9.32 43.14 24.50
CA ASP A 646 -9.02 44.11 23.43
C ASP A 646 -7.91 43.61 22.49
N VAL A 647 -7.15 42.60 22.91
CA VAL A 647 -5.99 42.08 22.18
C VAL A 647 -6.46 41.40 20.89
N GLN A 648 -5.89 41.84 19.76
CA GLN A 648 -6.04 41.23 18.44
C GLN A 648 -4.65 40.89 17.89
N PRO A 649 -4.47 39.71 17.27
CA PRO A 649 -3.21 39.38 16.60
C PRO A 649 -3.02 40.24 15.36
N ALA A 650 -1.79 40.69 15.10
CA ALA A 650 -1.44 41.38 13.87
C ALA A 650 -1.50 40.43 12.67
N GLN A 651 -2.17 40.87 11.59
CA GLN A 651 -2.06 40.25 10.27
C GLN A 651 -0.73 40.64 9.60
N LEU A 652 -0.35 39.92 8.55
CA LEU A 652 0.93 40.14 7.87
C LEU A 652 1.08 41.58 7.35
N GLU A 653 0.01 42.13 6.78
CA GLU A 653 -0.02 43.49 6.24
C GLU A 653 0.19 44.53 7.35
N GLN A 654 -0.41 44.30 8.51
CA GLN A 654 -0.28 45.17 9.69
C GLN A 654 1.14 45.09 10.28
N ALA A 655 1.72 43.89 10.33
CA ALA A 655 3.10 43.69 10.79
C ALA A 655 4.14 44.34 9.87
N ARG A 656 3.79 44.58 8.60
CA ARG A 656 4.65 45.24 7.60
C ARG A 656 4.45 46.74 7.50
N GLU A 657 3.45 47.29 8.19
CA GLU A 657 3.12 48.70 8.07
C GLU A 657 4.31 49.58 8.51
N GLY A 658 4.76 50.45 7.61
CA GLY A 658 5.89 51.35 7.86
C GLY A 658 7.29 50.72 7.71
N LEU A 659 7.41 49.43 7.34
CA LEU A 659 8.71 48.79 7.07
C LEU A 659 9.17 49.02 5.63
N ASP A 660 10.45 49.40 5.46
CA ASP A 660 11.14 49.27 4.17
C ASP A 660 11.69 47.84 4.03
N LEU A 661 10.95 46.98 3.34
CA LEU A 661 11.34 45.58 3.13
C LEU A 661 12.62 45.43 2.28
N ALA A 662 13.01 46.46 1.52
CA ALA A 662 14.26 46.44 0.77
C ALA A 662 15.47 46.76 1.66
N ASN A 663 15.28 47.58 2.71
CA ASN A 663 16.32 48.00 3.65
C ASN A 663 15.82 47.97 5.11
N VAL A 664 15.69 46.77 5.67
CA VAL A 664 15.18 46.58 7.03
C VAL A 664 16.15 47.19 8.07
N ASP A 665 15.65 48.14 8.87
CA ASP A 665 16.37 48.67 10.04
C ASP A 665 16.19 47.73 11.25
N TRP A 666 17.12 46.78 11.38
CA TRP A 666 17.16 45.77 12.45
C TRP A 666 17.21 46.36 13.87
N SER A 667 17.52 47.65 14.04
CA SER A 667 17.57 48.29 15.36
C SER A 667 16.23 48.79 15.87
N LYS A 668 15.20 48.84 15.00
CA LYS A 668 13.87 49.38 15.31
C LYS A 668 12.73 48.43 15.00
N LEU A 669 13.04 47.21 14.56
CA LEU A 669 12.06 46.21 14.20
C LEU A 669 11.29 45.71 15.44
N ASN A 670 9.97 45.65 15.35
CA ASN A 670 9.11 45.00 16.32
C ASN A 670 8.02 44.21 15.58
N LEU A 671 8.16 42.89 15.57
CA LEU A 671 7.22 41.97 14.95
C LEU A 671 6.49 41.11 15.99
N SER A 672 6.56 41.45 17.28
CA SER A 672 6.12 40.62 18.40
C SER A 672 4.69 40.13 18.27
N SER A 673 3.76 41.00 17.90
CA SER A 673 2.35 40.59 17.71
C SER A 673 2.15 39.53 16.64
N PHE A 674 2.89 39.62 15.53
CA PHE A 674 2.79 38.66 14.43
C PHE A 674 3.48 37.34 14.81
N VAL A 675 4.71 37.41 15.32
CA VAL A 675 5.50 36.23 15.69
C VAL A 675 4.79 35.43 16.79
N ASP A 676 4.29 36.08 17.84
CA ASP A 676 3.52 35.43 18.90
C ASP A 676 2.31 34.68 18.38
N TYR A 677 1.58 35.30 17.46
CA TYR A 677 0.41 34.65 16.88
C TYR A 677 0.80 33.42 16.05
N ARG A 678 1.93 33.48 15.33
CA ARG A 678 2.43 32.34 14.55
C ARG A 678 2.93 31.21 15.44
N LEU A 679 3.69 31.52 16.50
CA LEU A 679 4.12 30.56 17.51
C LEU A 679 2.92 29.88 18.19
N PHE A 680 1.87 30.65 18.53
CA PHE A 680 0.62 30.07 19.02
C PHE A 680 0.01 29.12 18.00
N MET A 681 -0.10 29.52 16.73
CA MET A 681 -0.70 28.70 15.68
C MET A 681 0.07 27.39 15.46
N ASP A 682 1.40 27.39 15.55
CA ASP A 682 2.22 26.17 15.46
C ASP A 682 1.87 25.13 16.54
N THR A 683 1.30 25.55 17.68
CA THR A 683 0.83 24.62 18.74
C THR A 683 -0.56 24.02 18.48
N VAL A 684 -1.38 24.64 17.63
CA VAL A 684 -2.81 24.27 17.46
C VAL A 684 -2.96 22.86 16.89
N GLY A 685 -2.22 22.54 15.82
CA GLY A 685 -2.22 21.21 15.20
C GLY A 685 -1.75 20.11 16.16
N PRO A 686 -0.51 20.19 16.70
CA PRO A 686 0.00 19.24 17.68
C PRO A 686 -0.95 18.99 18.86
N THR A 687 -1.56 20.04 19.41
CA THR A 687 -2.52 19.93 20.52
C THR A 687 -3.76 19.11 20.13
N ALA A 688 -4.35 19.38 18.96
CA ALA A 688 -5.48 18.61 18.45
C ALA A 688 -5.09 17.16 18.14
N PHE A 689 -3.88 16.93 17.62
CA PHE A 689 -3.41 15.58 17.29
C PHE A 689 -3.17 14.72 18.53
N VAL A 690 -2.70 15.29 19.64
CA VAL A 690 -2.63 14.58 20.93
C VAL A 690 -4.02 14.13 21.38
N ASP A 691 -5.05 14.97 21.24
CA ASP A 691 -6.43 14.60 21.55
C ASP A 691 -6.97 13.47 20.65
N PHE A 692 -6.74 13.56 19.35
CA PHE A 692 -7.15 12.54 18.39
C PHE A 692 -6.41 11.22 18.63
N ALA A 693 -5.10 11.26 18.86
CA ALA A 693 -4.31 10.07 19.16
C ALA A 693 -4.77 9.40 20.46
N ARG A 694 -5.09 10.18 21.51
CA ARG A 694 -5.73 9.65 22.72
C ARG A 694 -7.06 8.96 22.42
N THR A 695 -7.94 9.61 21.65
CA THR A 695 -9.25 9.03 21.27
C THR A 695 -9.09 7.74 20.47
N ILE A 696 -8.09 7.64 19.60
CA ILE A 696 -7.79 6.41 18.87
C ILE A 696 -7.29 5.33 19.83
N ARG A 697 -6.38 5.66 20.77
CA ARG A 697 -5.80 4.71 21.72
C ARG A 697 -6.79 4.18 22.76
N GLU A 698 -7.89 4.91 23.04
CA GLU A 698 -9.04 4.38 23.79
C GLU A 698 -9.70 3.17 23.09
N LEU A 699 -9.64 3.12 21.76
CA LEU A 699 -10.28 2.10 20.93
C LEU A 699 -9.27 1.05 20.43
N ASP A 700 -8.00 1.43 20.26
CA ASP A 700 -6.88 0.55 19.94
C ASP A 700 -5.63 0.95 20.75
N PRO A 701 -5.40 0.36 21.93
CA PRO A 701 -4.34 0.76 22.85
C PRO A 701 -2.91 0.70 22.29
N GLY A 702 -2.67 -0.11 21.25
CA GLY A 702 -1.36 -0.24 20.59
C GLY A 702 -1.15 0.68 19.39
N ALA A 703 -2.12 1.55 19.08
CA ALA A 703 -2.12 2.37 17.86
C ALA A 703 -0.95 3.36 17.81
N LYS A 704 -0.23 3.31 16.69
CA LYS A 704 0.64 4.39 16.21
C LYS A 704 -0.21 5.39 15.43
N VAL A 705 -0.02 6.69 15.63
CA VAL A 705 -0.86 7.77 15.10
C VAL A 705 0.01 8.91 14.58
N GLY A 706 -0.30 9.39 13.39
CA GLY A 706 0.26 10.65 12.88
C GLY A 706 -0.15 10.99 11.46
N LEU A 707 0.80 11.32 10.59
CA LEU A 707 0.51 11.96 9.29
C LEU A 707 1.20 11.22 8.13
N CYS A 708 0.53 11.17 6.99
CA CYS A 708 1.11 10.77 5.70
C CYS A 708 1.11 11.97 4.75
N GLY A 709 2.16 12.19 3.96
CA GLY A 709 2.23 13.33 3.04
C GLY A 709 2.31 14.63 3.84
N THR A 710 3.51 15.16 4.03
CA THR A 710 3.74 16.31 4.92
C THR A 710 4.49 17.41 4.20
N GLU A 711 4.10 18.66 4.43
CA GLU A 711 4.65 19.80 3.71
C GLU A 711 5.96 20.33 4.33
N SER A 712 6.58 21.32 3.69
CA SER A 712 7.71 22.08 4.25
C SER A 712 7.38 22.69 5.61
N SER A 713 8.42 22.91 6.43
CA SER A 713 8.36 23.96 7.45
C SER A 713 8.11 25.31 6.79
N SER A 714 6.99 25.92 7.17
CA SER A 714 6.57 27.26 6.73
C SER A 714 5.68 27.87 7.81
N THR A 715 5.77 29.19 7.96
CA THR A 715 4.95 30.02 8.86
C THR A 715 3.44 29.82 8.69
N TRP A 716 3.01 29.32 7.53
CA TRP A 716 1.61 29.12 7.20
C TRP A 716 1.11 27.71 7.47
N PHE A 717 1.99 26.72 7.36
CA PHE A 717 1.57 25.31 7.28
C PHE A 717 1.41 24.66 8.66
N GLY A 718 1.95 25.24 9.72
CA GLY A 718 1.91 24.65 11.08
C GLY A 718 2.87 23.47 11.27
N HIS A 719 3.93 23.38 10.46
CA HIS A 719 4.93 22.31 10.51
C HIS A 719 6.10 22.66 11.41
N ASP A 720 5.80 22.87 12.69
CA ASP A 720 6.81 22.81 13.73
C ASP A 720 7.13 21.36 14.08
N TRP A 721 8.24 20.86 13.52
CA TRP A 721 8.65 19.47 13.65
C TRP A 721 8.93 19.06 15.09
N PHE A 722 9.38 19.97 15.95
CA PHE A 722 9.61 19.61 17.35
C PHE A 722 8.29 19.24 18.03
N HIS A 723 7.29 20.12 17.95
CA HIS A 723 5.97 19.86 18.54
C HIS A 723 5.24 18.70 17.85
N LEU A 724 5.27 18.63 16.52
CA LEU A 724 4.64 17.53 15.77
C LEU A 724 5.25 16.16 16.11
N CYS A 725 6.58 16.05 16.18
CA CYS A 725 7.25 14.79 16.49
C CYS A 725 7.09 14.36 17.96
N ASN A 726 6.70 15.27 18.85
CA ASN A 726 6.30 14.94 20.22
C ASN A 726 4.81 14.56 20.33
N ALA A 727 3.97 15.02 19.40
CA ALA A 727 2.54 14.69 19.33
C ALA A 727 2.26 13.37 18.61
N LEU A 728 3.12 12.97 17.69
CA LEU A 728 2.91 11.86 16.75
C LEU A 728 3.98 10.77 16.90
N ASP A 729 3.59 9.51 16.66
CA ASP A 729 4.49 8.35 16.65
C ASP A 729 4.41 7.52 15.36
N PHE A 730 3.76 8.07 14.32
CA PHE A 730 3.75 7.56 12.95
C PHE A 730 3.81 8.72 11.95
N VAL A 731 4.91 8.86 11.22
CA VAL A 731 5.06 9.90 10.20
C VAL A 731 5.54 9.25 8.91
N VAL A 732 4.82 9.46 7.82
CA VAL A 732 5.32 9.17 6.48
C VAL A 732 5.35 10.46 5.69
N GLY A 733 6.47 11.16 5.78
CA GLY A 733 6.62 12.46 5.18
C GLY A 733 7.11 12.41 3.73
N TYR A 734 7.23 13.58 3.14
CA TYR A 734 8.09 13.75 1.98
C TYR A 734 9.55 13.86 2.44
N GLY A 735 10.48 13.52 1.57
CA GLY A 735 11.91 13.63 1.84
C GLY A 735 12.68 13.92 0.57
N ASP A 736 13.92 14.39 0.75
CA ASP A 736 14.90 14.74 -0.30
C ASP A 736 15.44 13.53 -1.08
N ALA A 737 14.60 12.52 -1.25
CA ALA A 737 14.92 11.17 -1.69
C ALA A 737 14.84 11.04 -3.23
N GLY A 738 15.58 11.87 -3.97
CA GLY A 738 15.74 11.67 -5.42
C GLY A 738 16.60 12.72 -6.14
N PRO A 739 17.18 12.36 -7.31
CA PRO A 739 18.05 13.24 -8.10
C PRO A 739 17.30 14.26 -8.97
N VAL A 740 15.99 14.43 -8.81
CA VAL A 740 15.19 15.30 -9.67
C VAL A 740 14.90 16.63 -8.97
N PRO A 741 15.48 17.76 -9.44
CA PRO A 741 15.27 19.08 -8.86
C PRO A 741 13.89 19.71 -9.13
N ASN A 742 12.91 18.98 -9.67
CA ASN A 742 11.77 19.59 -10.39
C ASN A 742 10.37 19.09 -9.99
N ILE A 743 10.11 18.92 -8.69
CA ILE A 743 8.77 19.19 -8.16
C ILE A 743 8.94 20.20 -7.03
N THR A 744 8.30 21.34 -7.17
CA THR A 744 8.73 22.67 -6.74
C THR A 744 8.65 23.02 -5.26
N ASN A 745 8.43 22.13 -4.31
CA ASN A 745 8.29 22.53 -2.89
C ASN A 745 8.83 21.42 -1.99
N PHE A 746 9.43 21.77 -0.83
CA PHE A 746 9.58 21.00 0.43
C PHE A 746 10.87 21.27 1.23
N ARG A 747 11.82 22.07 0.70
CA ARG A 747 12.99 22.64 1.42
C ARG A 747 13.91 21.63 2.14
N GLY A 748 13.87 20.37 1.71
CA GLY A 748 14.89 19.33 1.85
C GLY A 748 15.36 18.82 3.22
N LEU A 749 15.14 19.56 4.31
CA LEU A 749 15.63 19.18 5.65
C LEU A 749 14.63 18.36 6.48
N GLN A 750 13.42 18.19 5.96
CA GLN A 750 12.33 17.51 6.65
C GLN A 750 12.72 16.14 7.22
N ARG A 751 13.48 15.34 6.45
CA ARG A 751 14.00 14.04 6.86
C ARG A 751 14.82 14.13 8.15
N GLU A 752 15.70 15.13 8.23
CA GLU A 752 16.61 15.31 9.35
C GLU A 752 15.94 15.91 10.58
N PHE A 753 14.94 16.78 10.38
CA PHE A 753 14.08 17.24 11.47
C PHE A 753 13.34 16.06 12.11
N GLN A 754 12.72 15.20 11.28
CA GLN A 754 12.01 14.03 11.74
C GLN A 754 12.93 13.04 12.47
N ARG A 755 14.12 12.74 11.91
CA ARG A 755 15.12 11.89 12.59
C ARG A 755 15.53 12.46 13.96
N SER A 756 15.73 13.77 14.06
CA SER A 756 16.25 14.41 15.28
C SER A 756 15.22 14.54 16.40
N PHE A 757 13.93 14.71 16.07
CA PHE A 757 12.87 15.04 17.04
C PHE A 757 11.90 13.88 17.35
N LEU A 758 11.78 12.89 16.46
CA LEU A 758 10.83 11.81 16.65
C LEU A 758 11.22 10.92 17.85
N GLN A 759 10.23 10.57 18.66
CA GLN A 759 10.44 9.83 19.90
C GLN A 759 10.80 8.36 19.64
N PRO A 760 11.64 7.73 20.50
CA PRO A 760 11.94 6.31 20.40
C PRO A 760 10.69 5.43 20.32
N GLY A 761 10.71 4.43 19.45
CA GLY A 761 9.57 3.53 19.20
C GLY A 761 8.50 4.09 18.27
N SER A 762 8.72 5.26 17.67
CA SER A 762 7.90 5.79 16.57
C SER A 762 8.29 5.18 15.22
N LEU A 763 7.39 5.27 14.25
CA LEU A 763 7.62 4.79 12.88
C LEU A 763 7.77 5.97 11.92
N LEU A 764 8.83 5.94 11.14
CA LEU A 764 9.19 6.99 10.20
C LEU A 764 9.33 6.43 8.78
N GLY A 765 8.59 6.97 7.83
CA GLY A 765 8.66 6.59 6.42
C GLY A 765 8.78 7.80 5.49
N CYS A 766 9.11 7.56 4.22
CA CYS A 766 9.26 8.62 3.21
C CYS A 766 8.54 8.26 1.91
N TRP A 767 7.72 9.18 1.39
CA TRP A 767 7.14 9.10 0.05
C TRP A 767 8.17 9.36 -1.03
N VAL A 768 8.15 8.51 -2.06
CA VAL A 768 9.01 8.55 -3.23
C VAL A 768 8.21 8.12 -4.48
N GLY A 769 8.82 8.21 -5.66
CA GLY A 769 8.26 7.68 -6.92
C GLY A 769 7.87 8.72 -7.96
N TYR A 770 8.23 9.98 -7.75
CA TYR A 770 7.91 11.11 -8.63
C TYR A 770 8.90 11.34 -9.78
N SER A 771 9.69 10.31 -10.15
CA SER A 771 10.65 10.36 -11.26
C SER A 771 10.99 8.96 -11.78
N GLU A 772 11.74 8.88 -12.89
CA GLU A 772 12.48 7.67 -13.29
C GLU A 772 13.97 7.86 -12.98
N SER A 773 14.52 7.03 -12.09
CA SER A 773 15.94 7.08 -11.73
C SER A 773 16.42 5.72 -11.22
N ASP A 774 17.64 5.33 -11.58
CA ASP A 774 18.27 4.12 -11.04
C ASP A 774 18.62 4.24 -9.56
N PHE A 775 18.65 5.47 -9.04
CA PHE A 775 18.92 5.73 -7.63
C PHE A 775 17.84 5.16 -6.70
N TYR A 776 16.65 4.83 -7.23
CA TYR A 776 15.60 4.14 -6.47
C TYR A 776 16.03 2.81 -5.87
N ARG A 777 17.08 2.16 -6.41
CA ARG A 777 17.72 1.00 -5.82
C ARG A 777 18.37 1.32 -4.47
N GLU A 778 19.04 2.46 -4.38
CA GLU A 778 19.79 2.90 -3.20
C GLU A 778 18.91 3.69 -2.21
N GLN A 779 17.75 4.19 -2.66
CA GLN A 779 16.90 5.09 -1.89
C GLN A 779 16.46 4.51 -0.55
N ALA A 780 16.12 3.22 -0.51
CA ALA A 780 15.73 2.54 0.72
C ALA A 780 16.89 2.43 1.71
N LEU A 781 18.11 2.14 1.23
CA LEU A 781 19.32 2.12 2.04
C LEU A 781 19.66 3.53 2.57
N LYS A 782 19.55 4.57 1.73
CA LYS A 782 19.72 5.96 2.16
C LYS A 782 18.77 6.27 3.32
N LEU A 783 17.47 6.04 3.15
CA LEU A 783 16.49 6.27 4.21
C LEU A 783 16.82 5.50 5.49
N LEU A 784 17.15 4.22 5.39
CA LEU A 784 17.54 3.39 6.52
C LEU A 784 18.77 3.94 7.26
N LEU A 785 19.79 4.42 6.54
CA LEU A 785 20.97 5.06 7.14
C LEU A 785 20.62 6.33 7.90
N HIS A 786 19.59 7.07 7.50
CA HIS A 786 19.08 8.23 8.26
C HIS A 786 18.02 7.84 9.33
N GLY A 787 17.95 6.56 9.72
CA GLY A 787 17.08 6.09 10.81
C GLY A 787 15.61 5.92 10.42
N PHE A 788 15.28 5.88 9.13
CA PHE A 788 13.91 5.62 8.70
C PHE A 788 13.56 4.14 8.84
N HIS A 789 12.27 3.90 9.06
CA HIS A 789 11.69 2.58 9.24
C HIS A 789 11.00 2.06 7.97
N GLY A 790 10.77 2.92 6.98
CA GLY A 790 10.16 2.50 5.74
C GLY A 790 10.19 3.48 4.58
N ILE A 791 9.71 3.01 3.44
CA ILE A 791 9.60 3.75 2.18
C ILE A 791 8.18 3.62 1.62
N ALA A 792 7.67 4.69 1.01
CA ALA A 792 6.32 4.77 0.49
C ALA A 792 6.33 5.13 -1.00
N TYR A 793 5.59 4.39 -1.82
CA TYR A 793 5.56 4.60 -3.27
C TYR A 793 4.25 5.25 -3.72
N PHE A 794 4.40 6.41 -4.36
CA PHE A 794 3.32 7.05 -5.09
C PHE A 794 3.55 6.91 -6.61
N ALA A 795 2.56 6.55 -7.44
CA ALA A 795 1.37 5.75 -7.13
C ALA A 795 1.66 4.26 -7.40
N GLY A 796 1.04 3.37 -6.62
CA GLY A 796 1.16 1.93 -6.81
C GLY A 796 0.48 1.42 -8.07
N ASP A 797 -0.66 2.02 -8.41
CA ASP A 797 -1.48 1.65 -9.55
C ASP A 797 -1.30 2.59 -10.76
N PRO A 798 -1.62 2.12 -11.99
CA PRO A 798 -1.58 2.96 -13.17
C PRO A 798 -2.73 3.98 -13.13
N SER A 799 -2.47 5.11 -12.49
CA SER A 799 -3.38 6.26 -12.42
C SER A 799 -3.20 7.15 -13.66
N ALA A 800 -4.30 7.66 -14.22
CA ALA A 800 -4.30 8.51 -15.41
C ALA A 800 -3.64 9.90 -15.23
N TYR A 801 -3.09 10.17 -14.04
CA TYR A 801 -2.44 11.42 -13.66
C TYR A 801 -0.91 11.33 -13.67
N GLU A 802 -0.31 10.13 -13.83
CA GLU A 802 1.09 9.93 -13.45
C GLU A 802 1.99 9.47 -14.60
N ASP A 803 3.17 10.10 -14.68
CA ASP A 803 4.23 9.74 -15.62
C ASP A 803 5.04 8.50 -15.17
N PHE A 804 4.97 8.10 -13.90
CA PHE A 804 5.90 7.13 -13.27
C PHE A 804 5.25 6.06 -12.37
N PRO A 805 4.21 5.32 -12.81
CA PRO A 805 3.52 4.37 -11.93
C PRO A 805 4.38 3.16 -11.53
N TYR A 806 4.08 2.53 -10.38
CA TYR A 806 4.78 1.32 -9.92
C TYR A 806 4.45 0.12 -10.82
N LEU A 807 3.21 0.05 -11.32
CA LEU A 807 2.84 -0.79 -12.45
C LEU A 807 2.55 0.03 -13.70
N ASN A 808 3.01 -0.45 -14.85
CA ASN A 808 2.63 0.11 -16.14
C ASN A 808 1.12 -0.05 -16.38
N TYR A 809 0.57 0.69 -17.35
CA TYR A 809 -0.85 0.58 -17.76
C TYR A 809 -1.25 -0.83 -18.24
N ASP A 810 -0.28 -1.66 -18.61
CA ASP A 810 -0.43 -3.09 -18.91
C ASP A 810 -0.09 -4.00 -17.72
N PHE A 811 -0.16 -3.49 -16.48
CA PHE A 811 0.09 -4.17 -15.20
C PHE A 811 1.42 -4.95 -15.10
N THR A 812 2.34 -4.75 -16.05
CA THR A 812 3.73 -5.18 -15.90
C THR A 812 4.43 -4.29 -14.90
N LEU A 813 5.41 -4.84 -14.17
CA LEU A 813 6.24 -4.06 -13.26
C LEU A 813 7.00 -2.99 -14.05
N SER A 814 6.97 -1.74 -13.57
CA SER A 814 7.82 -0.70 -14.14
C SER A 814 9.29 -0.95 -13.80
N ARG A 815 10.20 -0.31 -14.52
CA ARG A 815 11.64 -0.40 -14.22
C ARG A 815 11.92 0.07 -12.80
N ARG A 816 11.27 1.16 -12.38
CA ARG A 816 11.26 1.66 -11.00
C ARG A 816 10.86 0.60 -9.97
N ALA A 817 9.77 -0.14 -10.20
CA ALA A 817 9.33 -1.20 -9.28
C ALA A 817 10.37 -2.30 -9.11
N LEU A 818 11.02 -2.73 -10.20
CA LEU A 818 12.06 -3.76 -10.15
C LEU A 818 13.28 -3.30 -9.34
N ILE A 819 13.82 -2.12 -9.64
CA ILE A 819 15.03 -1.60 -8.96
C ILE A 819 14.75 -1.23 -7.49
N SER A 820 13.60 -0.64 -7.18
CA SER A 820 13.18 -0.36 -5.81
C SER A 820 13.03 -1.66 -5.02
N GLY A 821 12.44 -2.68 -5.63
CA GLY A 821 12.28 -3.98 -4.99
C GLY A 821 13.59 -4.70 -4.73
N GLU A 822 14.61 -4.52 -5.59
CA GLU A 822 15.97 -5.00 -5.31
C GLU A 822 16.53 -4.36 -4.04
N GLY A 823 16.44 -3.03 -3.91
CA GLY A 823 16.89 -2.29 -2.73
C GLY A 823 16.17 -2.71 -1.43
N VAL A 824 14.84 -2.81 -1.46
CA VAL A 824 14.04 -3.25 -0.30
C VAL A 824 14.38 -4.69 0.10
N ARG A 825 14.55 -5.60 -0.87
CA ARG A 825 14.95 -6.98 -0.56
C ARG A 825 16.36 -7.06 0.01
N GLU A 826 17.30 -6.25 -0.47
CA GLU A 826 18.68 -6.15 0.07
C GLU A 826 18.65 -5.75 1.54
N ILE A 827 17.95 -4.68 1.92
CA ILE A 827 17.94 -4.21 3.30
C ILE A 827 17.27 -5.19 4.28
N ARG A 828 16.20 -5.88 3.86
CA ARG A 828 15.51 -6.92 4.65
C ARG A 828 16.29 -8.22 4.79
N GLN A 829 17.47 -8.31 4.18
CA GLN A 829 18.42 -9.38 4.48
C GLN A 829 19.12 -9.21 5.83
N GLY A 830 18.70 -8.24 6.66
CA GLY A 830 19.13 -8.02 8.04
C GLY A 830 19.85 -6.70 8.28
N LEU A 831 20.07 -5.88 7.24
CA LEU A 831 20.65 -4.55 7.38
C LEU A 831 19.74 -3.61 8.18
N ASP A 832 18.43 -3.76 8.00
CA ASP A 832 17.42 -3.04 8.78
C ASP A 832 17.58 -3.28 10.28
N GLN A 833 17.64 -4.54 10.69
CA GLN A 833 17.85 -4.92 12.08
C GLN A 833 19.21 -4.46 12.61
N LEU A 834 20.27 -4.56 11.81
CA LEU A 834 21.59 -4.07 12.19
C LEU A 834 21.57 -2.55 12.45
N LEU A 835 21.06 -1.75 11.50
CA LEU A 835 21.12 -0.29 11.56
C LEU A 835 20.16 0.30 12.61
N TRP A 836 18.93 -0.20 12.74
CA TRP A 836 18.00 0.26 13.78
C TRP A 836 18.46 -0.03 15.21
N ASN A 837 19.26 -1.08 15.39
CA ASN A 837 19.83 -1.43 16.69
C ASN A 837 21.26 -0.89 16.90
N SER A 838 21.75 -0.07 15.96
CA SER A 838 23.01 0.65 16.07
C SER A 838 22.79 2.09 16.53
N GLN A 839 23.81 2.67 17.16
CA GLN A 839 23.76 4.06 17.62
C GLN A 839 24.25 5.02 16.53
N TRP A 840 23.44 6.03 16.20
CA TRP A 840 23.82 7.16 15.35
C TRP A 840 24.94 7.98 16.01
N ASP A 841 26.02 8.26 15.28
CA ASP A 841 27.09 9.15 15.74
C ASP A 841 26.78 10.57 15.28
N ASN A 842 26.34 11.46 16.18
CA ASN A 842 26.03 12.85 15.82
C ASN A 842 27.27 13.75 15.71
N SER A 843 28.49 13.20 15.71
CA SER A 843 29.77 13.92 15.69
C SER A 843 29.95 14.98 16.81
N GLY A 844 29.08 14.97 17.81
CA GLY A 844 28.95 16.05 18.79
C GLY A 844 28.52 17.38 18.18
N ILE A 845 27.72 17.40 17.11
CA ILE A 845 27.26 18.64 16.48
C ILE A 845 25.75 18.78 16.66
N ALA A 846 25.30 19.96 17.10
CA ALA A 846 23.90 20.34 17.13
C ALA A 846 23.66 21.47 16.11
N ILE A 847 22.55 21.41 15.37
CA ILE A 847 22.06 22.51 14.52
C ILE A 847 20.76 23.03 15.12
N TYR A 848 20.71 24.33 15.43
CA TYR A 848 19.53 24.94 16.04
C TYR A 848 18.49 25.33 14.99
N LEU A 849 17.24 24.93 15.20
CA LEU A 849 16.10 25.32 14.37
C LEU A 849 15.23 26.34 15.12
N SER A 850 15.20 27.58 14.63
CA SER A 850 14.47 28.69 15.27
C SER A 850 13.14 28.99 14.57
N GLN A 851 12.01 28.69 15.22
CA GLN A 851 10.68 29.02 14.68
C GLN A 851 10.43 30.53 14.64
N SER A 852 10.83 31.27 15.67
CA SER A 852 10.72 32.74 15.67
C SER A 852 11.47 33.36 14.49
N SER A 853 12.68 32.86 14.18
CA SER A 853 13.45 33.35 13.02
C SER A 853 12.77 33.02 11.69
N LEU A 854 12.14 31.85 11.56
CA LEU A 854 11.31 31.50 10.40
C LEU A 854 10.17 32.52 10.23
N HIS A 855 9.43 32.83 11.30
CA HIS A 855 8.30 33.77 11.25
C HIS A 855 8.74 35.21 10.93
N VAL A 856 9.87 35.66 11.50
CA VAL A 856 10.46 36.97 11.14
C VAL A 856 10.86 36.97 9.66
N ALA A 857 11.52 35.92 9.18
CA ALA A 857 11.87 35.82 7.76
C ALA A 857 10.63 35.88 6.87
N SER A 858 9.52 35.23 7.23
CA SER A 858 8.24 35.34 6.52
C SER A 858 7.67 36.76 6.55
N ALA A 859 7.65 37.40 7.72
CA ALA A 859 7.20 38.78 7.88
C ALA A 859 7.99 39.73 6.98
N LEU A 860 9.29 39.49 6.79
CA LEU A 860 10.16 40.29 5.91
C LEU A 860 10.13 39.87 4.43
N GLY A 861 9.38 38.83 4.05
CA GLY A 861 9.35 38.31 2.68
C GLY A 861 10.61 37.54 2.27
N GLN A 862 11.37 37.05 3.26
CA GLN A 862 12.65 36.38 3.11
C GLN A 862 12.60 34.88 3.48
N GLU A 863 11.41 34.33 3.74
CA GLU A 863 11.23 32.92 4.15
C GLU A 863 12.00 31.95 3.25
N GLY A 864 11.89 32.08 1.92
CA GLY A 864 12.58 31.22 0.96
C GLY A 864 14.10 31.27 1.11
N LYS A 865 14.67 32.48 1.20
CA LYS A 865 16.12 32.68 1.38
C LYS A 865 16.61 32.08 2.70
N TRP A 866 15.85 32.25 3.77
CA TRP A 866 16.16 31.66 5.08
C TRP A 866 16.19 30.13 5.00
N GLY A 867 15.21 29.53 4.31
CA GLY A 867 15.14 28.09 4.09
C GLY A 867 16.32 27.56 3.26
N ASP A 868 16.62 28.21 2.14
CA ASP A 868 17.74 27.84 1.26
C ASP A 868 19.08 27.90 2.00
N ASN A 869 19.25 28.91 2.87
CA ASN A 869 20.44 29.04 3.69
C ASN A 869 20.55 27.93 4.75
N CYS A 870 19.45 27.57 5.43
CA CYS A 870 19.43 26.43 6.34
C CYS A 870 19.82 25.13 5.62
N VAL A 871 19.27 24.90 4.42
CA VAL A 871 19.61 23.74 3.59
C VAL A 871 21.09 23.74 3.23
N ALA A 872 21.63 24.88 2.76
CA ALA A 872 23.00 24.99 2.32
C ALA A 872 24.01 24.77 3.46
N ILE A 873 23.77 25.34 4.64
CA ILE A 873 24.62 25.13 5.83
C ILE A 873 24.57 23.67 6.26
N THR A 874 23.38 23.08 6.30
CA THR A 874 23.21 21.69 6.71
C THR A 874 23.92 20.72 5.75
N ARG A 875 23.72 20.89 4.43
CA ARG A 875 24.43 20.11 3.41
C ARG A 875 25.94 20.30 3.47
N ALA A 876 26.43 21.52 3.79
CA ALA A 876 27.86 21.74 3.97
C ALA A 876 28.46 20.94 5.13
N VAL A 877 27.67 20.62 6.17
CA VAL A 877 28.09 19.73 7.27
C VAL A 877 28.14 18.27 6.79
N GLU A 878 27.10 17.81 6.10
CA GLU A 878 27.04 16.45 5.52
C GLU A 878 28.20 16.21 4.55
N ASP A 879 28.40 17.14 3.61
CA ASP A 879 29.44 17.11 2.56
C ASP A 879 30.86 17.21 3.13
N ALA A 880 31.02 17.79 4.33
CA ALA A 880 32.27 17.84 5.07
C ALA A 880 32.59 16.53 5.82
N GLY A 881 31.70 15.54 5.76
CA GLY A 881 31.85 14.22 6.38
C GLY A 881 31.44 14.17 7.85
N PHE A 882 30.55 15.06 8.28
CA PHE A 882 30.04 15.10 9.66
C PHE A 882 28.54 14.82 9.72
N GLN A 883 28.13 14.25 10.84
CA GLN A 883 26.73 14.08 11.23
C GLN A 883 26.38 15.08 12.33
N TYR A 884 25.09 15.22 12.64
CA TYR A 884 24.58 16.17 13.62
C TYR A 884 23.21 15.72 14.12
N ASP A 885 22.67 16.45 15.10
CA ASP A 885 21.25 16.42 15.48
C ASP A 885 20.68 17.84 15.41
N PHE A 886 19.41 17.97 14.99
CA PHE A 886 18.68 19.22 15.19
C PHE A 886 18.24 19.38 16.64
N VAL A 887 18.27 20.61 17.14
CA VAL A 887 17.76 21.00 18.46
C VAL A 887 16.79 22.17 18.34
N ALA A 888 15.69 22.10 19.09
CA ALA A 888 14.65 23.14 19.14
C ALA A 888 14.82 24.06 20.36
N SER A 889 14.06 25.16 20.38
CA SER A 889 14.08 26.20 21.42
C SER A 889 14.00 25.61 22.82
N GLU A 890 12.95 24.85 23.09
CA GLU A 890 12.65 24.28 24.40
C GLU A 890 13.72 23.29 24.87
N GLN A 891 14.43 22.64 23.94
CA GLN A 891 15.53 21.75 24.28
C GLN A 891 16.78 22.54 24.67
N VAL A 892 17.08 23.62 23.95
CA VAL A 892 18.21 24.51 24.28
C VAL A 892 17.99 25.16 25.64
N GLU A 893 16.79 25.68 25.90
CA GLU A 893 16.42 26.28 27.19
C GLU A 893 16.55 25.29 28.36
N LYS A 894 16.21 24.01 28.13
CA LYS A 894 16.35 22.93 29.12
C LYS A 894 17.77 22.38 29.25
N GLY A 895 18.74 22.93 28.50
CA GLY A 895 20.15 22.57 28.63
C GLY A 895 20.60 21.35 27.84
N VAL A 896 19.88 20.97 26.77
CA VAL A 896 20.20 19.78 25.94
C VAL A 896 21.64 19.78 25.42
N LEU A 897 22.20 20.98 25.19
CA LEU A 897 23.58 21.18 24.71
C LEU A 897 24.61 20.50 25.61
N LYS A 898 24.42 20.63 26.93
CA LYS A 898 25.27 20.01 27.94
C LYS A 898 24.88 18.55 28.20
N GLU A 899 23.59 18.28 28.31
CA GLU A 899 23.04 16.94 28.62
C GLU A 899 23.52 15.89 27.62
N ARG A 900 23.43 16.19 26.32
CA ARG A 900 23.87 15.30 25.24
C ARG A 900 25.35 15.46 24.87
N GLY A 901 26.08 16.31 25.60
CA GLY A 901 27.53 16.46 25.47
C GLY A 901 28.01 17.09 24.15
N TYR A 902 27.19 17.90 23.48
CA TYR A 902 27.51 18.48 22.18
C TYR A 902 28.79 19.33 22.21
N LYS A 903 29.55 19.18 21.14
CA LYS A 903 30.79 19.83 20.69
C LYS A 903 30.65 21.29 20.29
N VAL A 904 29.71 21.44 19.36
CA VAL A 904 29.52 22.57 18.46
C VAL A 904 28.02 22.80 18.31
N LEU A 905 27.61 24.06 18.31
CA LEU A 905 26.27 24.50 17.97
C LEU A 905 26.33 25.34 16.69
N ILE A 906 25.52 25.01 15.69
CA ILE A 906 25.41 25.76 14.44
C ILE A 906 24.09 26.53 14.44
N LEU A 907 24.15 27.82 14.13
CA LEU A 907 23.03 28.76 14.16
C LEU A 907 22.76 29.30 12.73
N PRO A 908 22.04 28.57 11.87
CA PRO A 908 21.73 29.00 10.51
C PRO A 908 20.59 30.04 10.50
N GLY A 909 20.88 31.28 10.09
CA GLY A 909 19.86 32.32 9.91
C GLY A 909 19.10 32.68 11.20
N VAL A 910 19.74 32.61 12.36
CA VAL A 910 19.08 32.76 13.68
C VAL A 910 19.01 34.23 14.09
N ALA A 911 17.99 34.96 13.63
CA ALA A 911 17.79 36.36 14.01
C ALA A 911 17.21 36.52 15.43
N CYS A 912 16.42 35.54 15.89
CA CYS A 912 15.72 35.56 17.18
C CYS A 912 16.34 34.58 18.18
N LEU A 913 16.57 35.06 19.41
CA LEU A 913 16.88 34.22 20.57
C LEU A 913 16.14 34.73 21.81
N SER A 914 15.52 33.85 22.58
CA SER A 914 14.96 34.14 23.90
C SER A 914 16.08 34.39 24.93
N ASP A 915 15.77 35.06 26.05
CA ASP A 915 16.75 35.24 27.13
C ASP A 915 17.21 33.90 27.74
N PRO A 916 16.33 32.92 27.97
CA PRO A 916 16.74 31.56 28.35
C PRO A 916 17.66 30.87 27.34
N GLU A 917 17.37 30.96 26.04
CA GLU A 917 18.21 30.38 24.99
C GLU A 917 19.59 31.03 24.96
N LEU A 918 19.63 32.37 24.98
CA LEU A 918 20.89 33.12 25.01
C LEU A 918 21.73 32.73 26.22
N SER A 919 21.10 32.62 27.40
CA SER A 919 21.77 32.19 28.63
C SER A 919 22.34 30.77 28.51
N ALA A 920 21.58 29.84 27.92
CA ALA A 920 22.03 28.47 27.69
C ALA A 920 23.20 28.39 26.69
N ILE A 921 23.16 29.17 25.61
CA ILE A 921 24.23 29.24 24.61
C ILE A 921 25.50 29.88 25.19
N GLN A 922 25.37 30.94 25.99
CA GLN A 922 26.50 31.54 26.69
C GLN A 922 27.14 30.58 27.69
N ALA A 923 26.33 29.84 28.45
CA ALA A 923 26.83 28.80 29.34
C ALA A 923 27.54 27.67 28.58
N PHE A 924 27.06 27.33 27.38
CA PHE A 924 27.69 26.35 26.49
C PHE A 924 29.07 26.81 26.00
N ILE A 925 29.19 28.07 25.54
CA ILE A 925 30.47 28.68 25.15
C ILE A 925 31.43 28.72 26.35
N ALA A 926 30.95 29.15 27.52
CA ALA A 926 31.75 29.20 28.75
C ALA A 926 32.26 27.82 29.18
N ALA A 927 31.51 26.75 28.88
CA ALA A 927 31.91 25.37 29.09
C ALA A 927 32.86 24.81 28.01
N GLY A 928 33.29 25.63 27.04
CA GLY A 928 34.26 25.28 25.99
C GLY A 928 33.63 24.81 24.67
N GLY A 929 32.30 24.84 24.56
CA GLY A 929 31.58 24.62 23.30
C GLY A 929 31.90 25.70 22.28
N ALA A 930 31.80 25.36 20.99
CA ALA A 930 31.96 26.32 19.90
C ALA A 930 30.61 26.62 19.23
N VAL A 931 30.42 27.86 18.78
CA VAL A 931 29.23 28.30 18.05
C VAL A 931 29.64 28.76 16.66
N ILE A 932 29.01 28.18 15.64
CA ILE A 932 29.16 28.59 14.24
C ILE A 932 27.88 29.33 13.83
N PHE A 933 27.99 30.51 13.23
CA PHE A 933 26.84 31.32 12.82
C PHE A 933 27.14 32.04 11.50
N ASP A 934 26.12 32.27 10.69
CA ASP A 934 26.22 32.91 9.38
C ASP A 934 25.79 34.38 9.35
N GLN A 935 24.99 34.77 10.33
CA GLN A 935 24.62 36.16 10.62
C GLN A 935 24.71 36.40 12.12
N LEU A 936 24.72 37.66 12.55
CA LEU A 936 24.75 38.00 13.96
C LEU A 936 23.53 37.40 14.66
N PRO A 937 23.72 36.45 15.60
CA PRO A 937 22.61 35.73 16.16
C PRO A 937 21.91 36.55 17.25
N GLY A 938 20.57 36.46 17.31
CA GLY A 938 19.78 37.08 18.37
C GLY A 938 19.75 38.61 18.35
N GLU A 939 19.81 39.25 17.18
CA GLU A 939 19.54 40.70 17.06
C GLU A 939 18.14 41.06 17.55
N LEU A 940 17.22 40.12 17.43
CA LEU A 940 15.88 40.17 17.98
C LEU A 940 15.75 39.23 19.19
N ASP A 941 14.84 39.54 20.11
CA ASP A 941 14.42 38.60 21.14
C ASP A 941 13.57 37.44 20.56
N GLY A 942 13.13 36.53 21.44
CA GLY A 942 12.32 35.36 21.06
C GLY A 942 10.96 35.72 20.45
N HIS A 943 10.50 36.95 20.65
CA HIS A 943 9.25 37.47 20.09
C HIS A 943 9.48 38.23 18.78
N GLY A 944 10.72 38.49 18.37
CA GLY A 944 10.99 39.20 17.11
C GLY A 944 11.03 40.73 17.26
N LYS A 945 11.33 41.22 18.46
CA LYS A 945 11.61 42.63 18.72
C LYS A 945 13.09 42.89 18.88
N SER A 946 13.52 44.04 18.38
CA SER A 946 14.91 44.50 18.44
C SER A 946 15.39 44.62 19.88
N ARG A 947 16.56 44.04 20.16
CA ARG A 947 17.23 44.21 21.44
C ARG A 947 17.94 45.56 21.47
N SER A 948 17.85 46.26 22.60
CA SER A 948 18.64 47.48 22.84
C SER A 948 20.14 47.19 22.90
N GLN A 949 20.52 45.97 23.30
CA GLN A 949 21.88 45.46 23.30
C GLN A 949 21.89 44.04 22.70
N PRO A 950 22.09 43.92 21.37
CA PRO A 950 22.26 42.62 20.72
C PRO A 950 23.43 41.85 21.33
N PRO A 951 23.31 40.53 21.52
CA PRO A 951 24.38 39.71 22.05
C PRO A 951 25.58 39.69 21.09
N ARG A 952 26.78 39.70 21.65
CA ARG A 952 28.03 39.51 20.90
C ARG A 952 28.68 38.22 21.37
N PHE A 953 28.71 37.22 20.49
CA PHE A 953 29.55 36.04 20.71
C PHE A 953 30.98 36.40 20.29
N GLU A 954 31.89 36.48 21.26
CA GLU A 954 33.29 36.86 21.03
C GLU A 954 34.26 35.72 21.41
N GLY A 955 35.45 35.75 20.81
CA GLY A 955 36.54 34.79 21.08
C GLY A 955 36.65 33.65 20.07
N ALA A 956 37.70 32.82 20.22
CA ALA A 956 38.05 31.75 19.26
C ALA A 956 36.97 30.65 19.11
N LYS A 957 35.97 30.64 19.99
CA LYS A 957 34.83 29.70 20.01
C LYS A 957 33.60 30.24 19.29
N ALA A 958 33.62 31.48 18.81
CA ALA A 958 32.59 32.09 17.99
C ALA A 958 33.11 32.17 16.54
N VAL A 959 32.58 31.34 15.65
CA VAL A 959 33.12 31.15 14.29
C VAL A 959 32.10 31.64 13.25
N PRO A 960 32.32 32.80 12.60
CA PRO A 960 31.48 33.23 11.50
C PRO A 960 31.66 32.29 10.30
N PHE A 961 30.57 32.01 9.60
CA PHE A 961 30.52 31.16 8.41
C PHE A 961 29.71 31.84 7.30
N SER A 962 29.97 31.52 6.04
CA SER A 962 29.20 32.08 4.93
C SER A 962 29.12 31.08 3.80
N ILE A 963 27.92 30.96 3.22
CA ILE A 963 27.67 30.13 2.06
C ILE A 963 28.00 30.90 0.78
N VAL A 964 28.69 30.24 -0.14
CA VAL A 964 28.91 30.70 -1.52
C VAL A 964 28.20 29.76 -2.51
N ALA A 965 28.16 30.12 -3.79
CA ALA A 965 27.51 29.32 -4.82
C ALA A 965 28.18 27.95 -5.06
N ASP A 966 29.48 27.82 -4.77
CA ASP A 966 30.25 26.60 -4.96
C ASP A 966 30.09 25.63 -3.77
N ARG A 967 29.44 24.48 -4.01
CA ARG A 967 29.18 23.45 -3.00
C ARG A 967 30.46 22.84 -2.42
N SER A 968 31.47 22.58 -3.24
CA SER A 968 32.75 22.04 -2.80
C SER A 968 33.50 23.04 -1.91
N ALA A 969 33.44 24.33 -2.25
CA ALA A 969 34.00 25.40 -1.42
C ALA A 969 33.29 25.51 -0.06
N ASN A 970 31.96 25.39 -0.03
CA ASN A 970 31.19 25.39 1.23
C ASN A 970 31.59 24.24 2.15
N ALA A 971 31.69 23.02 1.61
CA ALA A 971 32.09 21.84 2.37
C ALA A 971 33.53 21.94 2.91
N ALA A 972 34.48 22.42 2.09
CA ALA A 972 35.85 22.67 2.55
C ALA A 972 35.93 23.76 3.65
N ALA A 973 35.17 24.84 3.50
CA ALA A 973 35.08 25.91 4.49
C ALA A 973 34.45 25.42 5.80
N MET A 974 33.38 24.61 5.72
CA MET A 974 32.70 24.04 6.89
C MET A 974 33.64 23.09 7.64
N ARG A 975 34.35 22.22 6.92
CA ARG A 975 35.37 21.34 7.50
C ARG A 975 36.43 22.13 8.26
N SER A 976 36.96 23.19 7.66
CA SER A 976 37.93 24.08 8.31
C SER A 976 37.35 24.79 9.55
N ALA A 977 36.09 25.20 9.52
CA ALA A 977 35.40 25.80 10.66
C ALA A 977 35.24 24.79 11.82
N LEU A 978 34.86 23.56 11.52
CA LEU A 978 34.73 22.47 12.50
C LEU A 978 36.09 22.05 13.08
N ASP A 979 37.15 22.00 12.26
CA ASP A 979 38.50 21.75 12.74
C ASP A 979 38.96 22.82 13.74
N ARG A 980 38.72 24.11 13.44
CA ARG A 980 38.97 25.22 14.39
C ARG A 980 38.12 25.12 15.65
N ALA A 981 36.91 24.58 15.54
CA ALA A 981 36.04 24.28 16.66
C ALA A 981 36.49 23.03 17.47
N GLY A 982 37.56 22.34 17.04
CA GLY A 982 38.11 21.16 17.69
C GLY A 982 37.39 19.86 17.32
N ARG A 983 36.83 19.79 16.11
CA ARG A 983 36.13 18.62 15.56
C ARG A 983 36.75 18.24 14.23
N ALA A 984 37.58 17.20 14.23
CA ALA A 984 38.11 16.60 13.00
C ALA A 984 37.08 15.62 12.40
N ALA A 985 37.03 15.56 11.06
CA ALA A 985 36.16 14.63 10.36
C ALA A 985 36.53 13.18 10.74
N PRO A 986 35.56 12.34 11.15
CA PRO A 986 35.84 11.00 11.63
C PRO A 986 36.42 10.10 10.53
N VAL A 987 36.01 10.32 9.28
CA VAL A 987 36.52 9.63 8.09
C VAL A 987 37.24 10.65 7.20
N GLN A 988 38.39 10.25 6.68
CA GLN A 988 39.14 11.06 5.72
C GLN A 988 39.00 10.41 4.33
N VAL A 989 38.62 11.20 3.34
CA VAL A 989 38.47 10.75 1.95
C VAL A 989 39.43 11.55 1.08
N ASP A 990 40.47 10.89 0.60
CA ASP A 990 41.51 11.47 -0.25
C ASP A 990 41.35 10.94 -1.68
N PHE A 991 41.02 11.80 -2.63
CA PHE A 991 40.86 11.42 -4.04
C PHE A 991 42.20 11.39 -4.77
N ASP A 992 42.41 10.38 -5.63
CA ASP A 992 43.69 10.16 -6.33
C ASP A 992 44.06 11.33 -7.27
N ASP A 993 43.07 12.02 -7.83
CA ASP A 993 43.24 13.21 -8.67
C ASP A 993 43.38 14.52 -7.86
N LYS A 994 43.41 14.42 -6.53
CA LYS A 994 43.45 15.53 -5.57
C LYS A 994 42.27 16.50 -5.68
N THR A 995 41.16 16.08 -6.30
CA THR A 995 39.92 16.84 -6.23
C THR A 995 39.29 16.70 -4.84
N PHE A 996 38.61 17.74 -4.37
CA PHE A 996 37.72 17.62 -3.21
C PHE A 996 36.30 17.45 -3.75
N LEU A 997 35.73 16.26 -3.54
CA LEU A 997 34.33 16.00 -3.87
C LEU A 997 33.50 15.88 -2.58
N PRO A 998 32.40 16.64 -2.48
CA PRO A 998 31.39 16.49 -1.43
C PRO A 998 31.02 15.02 -1.24
N THR A 999 31.29 14.49 -0.04
CA THR A 999 31.07 13.08 0.30
C THR A 999 30.38 13.00 1.64
N GLU A 1000 29.10 12.63 1.61
CA GLU A 1000 28.36 12.33 2.83
C GLU A 1000 28.92 11.06 3.46
N THR A 1001 29.18 11.14 4.76
CA THR A 1001 29.65 10.01 5.56
C THR A 1001 28.71 9.81 6.75
N ILE A 1002 28.20 8.60 6.92
CA ILE A 1002 27.30 8.24 8.01
C ILE A 1002 27.92 7.09 8.81
N LEU A 1003 28.03 7.30 10.12
CA LEU A 1003 28.59 6.36 11.07
C LEU A 1003 27.50 5.86 12.02
N HIS A 1004 27.49 4.54 12.20
CA HIS A 1004 26.69 3.87 13.22
C HIS A 1004 27.56 2.96 14.08
N ARG A 1005 27.23 2.82 15.36
CA ARG A 1005 27.93 1.92 16.29
C ARG A 1005 27.05 0.77 16.74
N ASN A 1006 27.44 -0.44 16.39
CA ASN A 1006 26.84 -1.67 16.87
C ASN A 1006 27.72 -2.27 17.99
N GLY A 1007 27.56 -1.77 19.22
CA GLY A 1007 28.45 -2.13 20.31
C GLY A 1007 29.89 -1.65 20.04
N ASP A 1008 30.83 -2.59 19.94
CA ASP A 1008 32.24 -2.34 19.59
C ASP A 1008 32.53 -2.38 18.09
N HIS A 1009 31.51 -2.64 17.25
CA HIS A 1009 31.63 -2.56 15.80
C HIS A 1009 31.31 -1.16 15.30
N LEU A 1010 32.04 -0.71 14.29
CA LEU A 1010 31.76 0.54 13.60
C LEU A 1010 31.28 0.28 12.18
N LEU A 1011 30.12 0.83 11.83
CA LEU A 1011 29.59 0.85 10.46
C LEU A 1011 29.85 2.22 9.85
N VAL A 1012 30.43 2.24 8.66
CA VAL A 1012 30.79 3.48 7.94
C VAL A 1012 30.22 3.40 6.53
N SER A 1013 29.29 4.29 6.20
CA SER A 1013 28.80 4.44 4.84
C SER A 1013 29.28 5.73 4.19
N LEU A 1014 29.52 5.68 2.89
CA LEU A 1014 29.95 6.82 2.10
C LEU A 1014 29.11 6.95 0.84
N GLN A 1015 28.76 8.19 0.51
CA GLN A 1015 28.10 8.52 -0.75
C GLN A 1015 28.55 9.90 -1.25
N THR A 1016 29.01 9.96 -2.51
CA THR A 1016 29.26 11.24 -3.20
C THR A 1016 27.96 11.84 -3.72
N ASP A 1017 27.94 13.16 -3.94
CA ASP A 1017 26.75 13.88 -4.42
C ASP A 1017 26.15 13.26 -5.69
N VAL A 1018 24.88 12.81 -5.60
CA VAL A 1018 24.16 12.20 -6.73
C VAL A 1018 24.10 13.14 -7.94
N ALA A 1019 24.16 14.47 -7.76
CA ALA A 1019 24.21 15.40 -8.88
C ALA A 1019 25.46 15.24 -9.77
N SER A 1020 26.52 14.60 -9.26
CA SER A 1020 27.75 14.28 -10.00
C SER A 1020 27.70 12.94 -10.75
N TRP A 1021 26.53 12.29 -10.87
CA TRP A 1021 26.36 10.98 -11.51
C TRP A 1021 26.92 10.85 -12.94
N ASN A 1022 27.06 11.96 -13.66
CA ASN A 1022 27.59 12.02 -15.02
C ASN A 1022 29.10 12.32 -15.08
N GLN A 1023 29.77 12.54 -13.95
CA GLN A 1023 31.20 12.80 -13.85
C GLN A 1023 32.01 11.48 -13.80
N PRO A 1024 33.33 11.50 -14.07
CA PRO A 1024 34.19 10.36 -13.84
C PRO A 1024 34.06 9.87 -12.39
N LYS A 1025 34.07 8.55 -12.19
CA LYS A 1025 33.97 7.92 -10.87
C LYS A 1025 35.38 7.77 -10.29
N PRO A 1026 35.85 8.68 -9.43
CA PRO A 1026 37.23 8.64 -8.98
C PRO A 1026 37.45 7.48 -8.01
N THR A 1027 38.69 7.03 -7.95
CA THR A 1027 39.14 6.17 -6.84
C THR A 1027 39.58 7.07 -5.70
N ALA A 1028 39.13 6.71 -4.50
CA ALA A 1028 39.48 7.42 -3.27
C ALA A 1028 40.13 6.48 -2.27
N ARG A 1029 41.06 7.03 -1.51
CA ARG A 1029 41.65 6.44 -0.33
C ARG A 1029 40.84 6.91 0.89
N ILE A 1030 40.17 5.96 1.53
CA ILE A 1030 39.27 6.19 2.66
C ILE A 1030 39.98 5.75 3.94
N THR A 1031 40.29 6.70 4.84
CA THR A 1031 40.86 6.40 6.16
C THR A 1031 39.75 6.36 7.19
N LEU A 1032 39.55 5.18 7.77
CA LEU A 1032 38.53 4.88 8.77
C LEU A 1032 38.94 5.41 10.15
N PRO A 1033 37.99 5.66 11.07
CA PRO A 1033 38.28 6.28 12.37
C PRO A 1033 39.16 5.42 13.28
N LEU A 1034 39.21 4.11 13.03
CA LEU A 1034 39.98 3.14 13.80
C LEU A 1034 40.47 1.99 12.90
N GLN A 1035 41.61 1.39 13.28
CA GLN A 1035 42.12 0.18 12.65
C GLN A 1035 41.34 -1.04 13.15
N GLY A 1036 40.91 -1.92 12.25
CA GLY A 1036 40.21 -3.15 12.61
C GLY A 1036 40.13 -4.13 11.44
N PHE A 1037 39.39 -5.23 11.61
CA PHE A 1037 39.03 -6.11 10.51
C PHE A 1037 37.88 -5.47 9.73
N VAL A 1038 38.17 -5.10 8.48
CA VAL A 1038 37.22 -4.39 7.62
C VAL A 1038 36.51 -5.37 6.71
N TYR A 1039 35.20 -5.21 6.59
CA TYR A 1039 34.32 -5.98 5.71
C TYR A 1039 33.51 -5.02 4.84
N ASP A 1040 33.39 -5.34 3.55
CA ASP A 1040 32.33 -4.78 2.71
C ASP A 1040 31.03 -5.51 3.06
N VAL A 1041 30.10 -4.79 3.68
CA VAL A 1041 28.87 -5.36 4.23
C VAL A 1041 27.92 -5.78 3.13
N ARG A 1042 27.87 -5.02 2.03
CA ARG A 1042 26.94 -5.25 0.93
C ARG A 1042 27.37 -6.42 0.07
N GLU A 1043 28.67 -6.52 -0.16
CA GLU A 1043 29.28 -7.62 -0.91
C GLU A 1043 29.53 -8.86 -0.04
N GLY A 1044 29.49 -8.73 1.29
CA GLY A 1044 29.79 -9.79 2.24
C GLY A 1044 31.25 -10.27 2.15
N LYS A 1045 32.19 -9.35 1.91
CA LYS A 1045 33.60 -9.66 1.61
C LYS A 1045 34.55 -9.13 2.69
N PRO A 1046 35.45 -9.96 3.24
CA PRO A 1046 36.52 -9.49 4.11
C PRO A 1046 37.59 -8.75 3.29
N LEU A 1047 37.97 -7.54 3.74
CA LEU A 1047 39.11 -6.79 3.20
C LEU A 1047 40.38 -7.05 4.02
N GLY A 1048 40.23 -7.44 5.28
CA GLY A 1048 41.33 -7.78 6.19
C GLY A 1048 41.56 -6.70 7.26
N ARG A 1049 42.63 -6.86 8.05
CA ARG A 1049 42.95 -5.92 9.14
C ARG A 1049 43.64 -4.67 8.60
N MET A 1050 42.92 -3.55 8.57
CA MET A 1050 43.40 -2.29 8.02
C MET A 1050 42.71 -1.08 8.66
N GLN A 1051 43.22 0.11 8.38
CA GLN A 1051 42.55 1.38 8.69
C GLN A 1051 42.16 2.12 7.41
N THR A 1052 42.78 1.81 6.28
CA THR A 1052 42.59 2.51 5.02
C THR A 1052 42.10 1.56 3.94
N VAL A 1053 41.02 1.96 3.26
CA VAL A 1053 40.41 1.23 2.14
C VAL A 1053 40.59 2.05 0.86
N SER A 1054 40.73 1.40 -0.28
CA SER A 1054 40.68 2.04 -1.60
C SER A 1054 39.40 1.59 -2.30
N ALA A 1055 38.59 2.54 -2.76
CA ALA A 1055 37.30 2.25 -3.40
C ALA A 1055 36.97 3.28 -4.48
N VAL A 1056 36.19 2.85 -5.47
CA VAL A 1056 35.59 3.75 -6.46
C VAL A 1056 34.34 4.35 -5.84
N LEU A 1057 34.25 5.69 -5.81
CA LEU A 1057 33.05 6.39 -5.35
C LEU A 1057 32.13 6.68 -6.54
N ASP A 1058 31.04 5.92 -6.62
CA ASP A 1058 29.98 6.11 -7.60
C ASP A 1058 28.81 6.87 -6.94
N PRO A 1059 28.42 8.06 -7.44
CA PRO A 1059 27.30 8.81 -6.89
C PRO A 1059 25.97 8.04 -6.83
N MET A 1060 25.84 7.01 -7.68
CA MET A 1060 24.65 6.15 -7.75
C MET A 1060 24.75 4.89 -6.87
N HIS A 1061 25.77 4.77 -6.01
CA HIS A 1061 26.00 3.61 -5.15
C HIS A 1061 26.51 4.01 -3.76
N ILE A 1062 25.89 3.47 -2.71
CA ILE A 1062 26.30 3.74 -1.33
C ILE A 1062 27.29 2.67 -0.85
N LEU A 1063 28.51 3.04 -0.49
CA LEU A 1063 29.42 2.08 0.16
C LEU A 1063 29.01 1.88 1.62
N LEU A 1064 29.17 0.66 2.15
CA LEU A 1064 28.96 0.36 3.57
C LEU A 1064 30.00 -0.63 4.07
N TYR A 1065 30.86 -0.17 4.97
CA TYR A 1065 31.91 -0.97 5.61
C TYR A 1065 31.60 -1.23 7.08
N ALA A 1066 31.94 -2.43 7.55
CA ALA A 1066 31.97 -2.77 8.98
C ALA A 1066 33.42 -2.91 9.43
N VAL A 1067 33.76 -2.32 10.58
CA VAL A 1067 35.09 -2.38 11.21
C VAL A 1067 34.95 -3.05 12.57
N LEU A 1068 35.51 -4.26 12.69
CA LEU A 1068 35.42 -5.09 13.89
C LEU A 1068 36.79 -5.20 14.59
N PRO A 1069 36.84 -5.33 15.93
CA PRO A 1069 38.10 -5.53 16.66
C PRO A 1069 38.69 -6.95 16.50
N TYR A 1070 37.94 -7.88 15.93
CA TYR A 1070 38.32 -9.28 15.72
C TYR A 1070 37.84 -9.79 14.35
N GLU A 1071 38.36 -10.94 13.95
CA GLU A 1071 37.98 -11.60 12.71
C GLU A 1071 36.89 -12.64 12.97
N VAL A 1072 35.76 -12.56 12.24
CA VAL A 1072 34.75 -13.63 12.23
C VAL A 1072 35.26 -14.78 11.37
N LYS A 1073 35.36 -15.98 11.96
CA LYS A 1073 35.90 -17.19 11.31
C LYS A 1073 34.83 -18.09 10.73
N SER A 1074 33.73 -18.29 11.47
CA SER A 1074 32.62 -19.16 11.03
C SER A 1074 31.35 -18.89 11.86
N ILE A 1075 30.24 -19.47 11.43
CA ILE A 1075 28.99 -19.54 12.21
C ILE A 1075 28.70 -21.00 12.51
N ALA A 1076 28.47 -21.31 13.78
CA ALA A 1076 27.89 -22.58 14.20
C ALA A 1076 26.36 -22.45 14.21
N VAL A 1077 25.69 -23.24 13.37
CA VAL A 1077 24.22 -23.33 13.32
C VAL A 1077 23.83 -24.78 13.58
N ALA A 1078 23.05 -25.03 14.63
CA ALA A 1078 22.74 -26.38 15.08
C ALA A 1078 21.28 -26.52 15.50
N PRO A 1079 20.46 -27.32 14.79
CA PRO A 1079 19.14 -27.67 15.26
C PRO A 1079 19.25 -28.58 16.49
N SER A 1080 18.34 -28.39 17.45
CA SER A 1080 18.22 -29.17 18.68
C SER A 1080 17.94 -30.66 18.43
N ALA A 1081 17.34 -31.00 17.29
CA ALA A 1081 17.11 -32.36 16.83
C ALA A 1081 17.39 -32.48 15.33
N LYS A 1082 17.88 -33.65 14.89
CA LYS A 1082 18.08 -33.96 13.46
C LYS A 1082 16.78 -34.28 12.73
N MET A 1083 15.76 -34.73 13.46
CA MET A 1083 14.44 -35.08 12.94
C MET A 1083 13.36 -34.31 13.71
N VAL A 1084 12.37 -33.77 13.00
CA VAL A 1084 11.20 -33.09 13.57
C VAL A 1084 9.94 -33.56 12.87
N LYS A 1085 8.86 -33.81 13.61
CA LYS A 1085 7.58 -34.19 13.01
C LYS A 1085 6.85 -32.99 12.44
N GLN A 1086 6.05 -33.19 11.40
CA GLN A 1086 5.05 -32.20 10.95
C GLN A 1086 4.22 -31.69 12.14
N GLY A 1087 3.93 -30.39 12.17
CA GLY A 1087 3.23 -29.75 13.29
C GLY A 1087 4.08 -29.43 14.53
N ALA A 1088 5.34 -29.91 14.62
CA ALA A 1088 6.21 -29.65 15.76
C ALA A 1088 7.18 -28.47 15.53
N GLY A 1089 7.83 -28.03 16.60
CA GLY A 1089 8.88 -27.02 16.57
C GLY A 1089 10.28 -27.62 16.76
N ALA A 1090 11.29 -26.96 16.20
CA ALA A 1090 12.70 -27.29 16.42
C ALA A 1090 13.46 -26.01 16.81
N ASN A 1091 14.11 -26.04 17.97
CA ASN A 1091 15.01 -24.96 18.37
C ASN A 1091 16.31 -25.02 17.55
N LEU A 1092 16.87 -23.86 17.26
CA LEU A 1092 18.05 -23.61 16.45
C LEU A 1092 18.99 -22.74 17.25
N ARG A 1093 20.16 -23.29 17.61
CA ARG A 1093 21.24 -22.52 18.24
C ARG A 1093 22.11 -21.91 17.15
N VAL A 1094 22.37 -20.61 17.28
CA VAL A 1094 23.24 -19.83 16.40
C VAL A 1094 24.40 -19.29 17.23
N SER A 1095 25.63 -19.44 16.76
CA SER A 1095 26.81 -18.92 17.42
C SER A 1095 27.86 -18.43 16.43
N VAL A 1096 28.31 -17.19 16.60
CA VAL A 1096 29.41 -16.57 15.85
C VAL A 1096 30.73 -17.00 16.48
N ILE A 1097 31.62 -17.56 15.66
CA ILE A 1097 32.95 -17.99 16.07
C ILE A 1097 33.96 -17.00 15.50
N ALA A 1098 34.68 -16.31 16.37
CA ALA A 1098 35.63 -15.27 16.01
C ALA A 1098 37.02 -15.49 16.65
N SER A 1099 38.01 -14.70 16.21
CA SER A 1099 39.38 -14.74 16.75
C SER A 1099 39.50 -14.21 18.20
N ALA A 1100 38.44 -13.61 18.74
CA ALA A 1100 38.28 -13.14 20.10
C ALA A 1100 36.80 -13.35 20.54
N PRO A 1101 36.43 -13.11 21.81
CA PRO A 1101 35.03 -13.11 22.21
C PRO A 1101 34.20 -12.18 21.33
N ALA A 1102 33.17 -12.73 20.67
CA ALA A 1102 32.31 -11.97 19.79
C ALA A 1102 31.35 -11.07 20.60
N GLY A 1103 31.25 -9.81 20.19
CA GLY A 1103 30.27 -8.83 20.64
C GLY A 1103 28.90 -9.06 20.00
N ARG A 1104 28.16 -7.96 19.75
CA ARG A 1104 26.80 -8.04 19.20
C ARG A 1104 26.86 -8.27 17.69
N HIS A 1105 26.26 -9.36 17.24
CA HIS A 1105 26.09 -9.69 15.82
C HIS A 1105 24.62 -9.83 15.44
N PHE A 1106 24.31 -9.60 14.17
CA PHE A 1106 23.00 -9.91 13.58
C PHE A 1106 23.17 -11.01 12.55
N VAL A 1107 22.45 -12.12 12.72
CA VAL A 1107 22.59 -13.31 11.86
C VAL A 1107 21.27 -13.56 11.14
N ARG A 1108 21.27 -13.44 9.81
CA ARG A 1108 20.13 -13.81 8.97
C ARG A 1108 20.03 -15.33 8.87
N VAL A 1109 18.92 -15.88 9.32
CA VAL A 1109 18.55 -17.29 9.16
C VAL A 1109 17.57 -17.40 8.00
N SER A 1110 17.86 -18.25 7.03
CA SER A 1110 16.97 -18.60 5.93
C SER A 1110 16.79 -20.12 5.84
N VAL A 1111 15.64 -20.55 5.35
CA VAL A 1111 15.26 -21.96 5.33
C VAL A 1111 14.76 -22.34 3.94
N GLN A 1112 15.32 -23.42 3.40
CA GLN A 1112 14.96 -24.02 2.11
C GLN A 1112 14.33 -25.39 2.34
N ALA A 1113 13.18 -25.62 1.70
CA ALA A 1113 12.44 -26.87 1.76
C ALA A 1113 13.04 -27.95 0.82
N PRO A 1114 12.63 -29.22 0.94
CA PRO A 1114 13.13 -30.33 0.13
C PRO A 1114 12.92 -30.17 -1.39
N ASP A 1115 11.99 -29.31 -1.81
CA ASP A 1115 11.74 -28.96 -3.21
C ASP A 1115 12.73 -27.90 -3.76
N GLY A 1116 13.70 -27.48 -2.96
CA GLY A 1116 14.70 -26.47 -3.32
C GLY A 1116 14.19 -25.04 -3.23
N GLN A 1117 12.95 -24.80 -2.82
CA GLN A 1117 12.41 -23.45 -2.67
C GLN A 1117 12.67 -22.90 -1.27
N THR A 1118 13.13 -21.65 -1.21
CA THR A 1118 13.20 -20.89 0.06
C THR A 1118 11.79 -20.68 0.60
N ARG A 1119 11.63 -20.73 1.92
CA ARG A 1119 10.37 -20.42 2.60
C ARG A 1119 10.50 -19.08 3.34
N PRO A 1120 10.02 -17.96 2.75
CA PRO A 1120 10.18 -16.63 3.33
C PRO A 1120 9.66 -16.51 4.76
N GLY A 1121 8.53 -17.15 5.10
CA GLY A 1121 7.96 -17.07 6.45
C GLY A 1121 8.78 -17.77 7.55
N PHE A 1122 9.86 -18.48 7.22
CA PHE A 1122 10.83 -18.95 8.22
C PHE A 1122 12.03 -18.01 8.37
N ALA A 1123 12.27 -17.15 7.37
CA ALA A 1123 13.41 -16.26 7.36
C ALA A 1123 13.27 -15.21 8.46
N ARG A 1124 14.38 -14.94 9.17
CA ARG A 1124 14.42 -13.97 10.26
C ARG A 1124 15.86 -13.53 10.52
N THR A 1125 16.03 -12.36 11.09
CA THR A 1125 17.34 -11.90 11.57
C THR A 1125 17.39 -12.08 13.09
N VAL A 1126 18.41 -12.78 13.57
CA VAL A 1126 18.59 -13.12 14.97
C VAL A 1126 19.66 -12.22 15.57
N ARG A 1127 19.31 -11.49 16.63
CA ARG A 1127 20.25 -10.65 17.39
C ARG A 1127 21.03 -11.52 18.38
N CYS A 1128 22.34 -11.56 18.21
CA CYS A 1128 23.28 -12.34 19.01
C CYS A 1128 24.14 -11.41 19.87
N ASP A 1129 23.66 -10.98 21.05
CA ASP A 1129 24.31 -9.93 21.87
C ASP A 1129 25.73 -10.27 22.34
N ALA A 1130 26.05 -11.55 22.52
CA ALA A 1130 27.39 -12.06 22.83
C ALA A 1130 27.83 -13.13 21.83
N GLY A 1131 27.52 -12.88 20.55
CA GLY A 1131 27.74 -13.82 19.46
C GLY A 1131 26.96 -15.13 19.56
N LYS A 1132 25.92 -15.23 20.40
CA LYS A 1132 25.09 -16.43 20.55
C LYS A 1132 23.62 -16.07 20.74
N GLU A 1133 22.74 -16.90 20.19
CA GLU A 1133 21.29 -16.80 20.39
C GLU A 1133 20.59 -18.14 20.07
N GLU A 1134 19.34 -18.31 20.55
CA GLU A 1134 18.48 -19.45 20.21
C GLU A 1134 17.17 -18.97 19.57
N THR A 1135 16.74 -19.65 18.50
CA THR A 1135 15.45 -19.34 17.84
C THR A 1135 14.70 -20.62 17.49
N THR A 1136 13.39 -20.57 17.29
CA THR A 1136 12.56 -21.77 17.04
C THR A 1136 11.93 -21.75 15.65
N LEU A 1137 12.13 -22.81 14.87
CA LEU A 1137 11.41 -23.08 13.62
C LEU A 1137 10.14 -23.88 13.93
N ARG A 1138 8.99 -23.51 13.38
CA ARG A 1138 7.70 -24.20 13.61
C ARG A 1138 7.10 -24.67 12.29
N PHE A 1139 6.82 -25.97 12.22
CA PHE A 1139 6.32 -26.62 11.00
C PHE A 1139 4.82 -26.83 11.06
N ALA A 1140 4.15 -26.75 9.92
CA ALA A 1140 2.73 -27.05 9.74
C ALA A 1140 2.52 -28.55 9.53
N LEU A 1141 1.27 -29.01 9.64
CA LEU A 1141 0.88 -30.41 9.46
C LEU A 1141 1.04 -30.91 8.02
N ASN A 1142 1.18 -30.01 7.05
CA ASN A 1142 1.33 -30.31 5.63
C ASN A 1142 2.60 -29.72 5.00
N ASP A 1143 3.58 -29.29 5.81
CA ASP A 1143 4.88 -28.89 5.28
C ASP A 1143 5.57 -30.10 4.62
N PRO A 1144 6.31 -29.92 3.49
CA PRO A 1144 6.94 -31.02 2.79
C PRO A 1144 7.84 -31.89 3.67
N ILE A 1145 7.62 -33.21 3.61
CA ILE A 1145 8.48 -34.22 4.23
C ILE A 1145 9.82 -34.28 3.48
N GLY A 1146 10.91 -34.45 4.20
CA GLY A 1146 12.26 -34.60 3.63
C GLY A 1146 13.30 -33.73 4.34
N VAL A 1147 14.46 -33.55 3.69
CA VAL A 1147 15.58 -32.80 4.25
C VAL A 1147 15.43 -31.31 3.95
N TRP A 1148 15.38 -30.50 5.00
CA TRP A 1148 15.35 -29.05 4.95
C TRP A 1148 16.75 -28.49 5.21
N LYS A 1149 17.16 -27.47 4.44
CA LYS A 1149 18.44 -26.77 4.60
C LYS A 1149 18.21 -25.45 5.33
N ILE A 1150 18.96 -25.24 6.40
CA ILE A 1150 18.97 -24.02 7.21
C ILE A 1150 20.29 -23.31 6.95
N THR A 1151 20.25 -22.06 6.51
CA THR A 1151 21.44 -21.24 6.26
C THR A 1151 21.47 -20.10 7.26
N ALA A 1152 22.61 -19.90 7.92
CA ALA A 1152 22.88 -18.75 8.77
C ALA A 1152 23.95 -17.89 8.10
N ARG A 1153 23.74 -16.57 8.04
CA ARG A 1153 24.69 -15.60 7.50
C ARG A 1153 24.82 -14.42 8.44
N ASP A 1154 26.03 -14.11 8.86
CA ASP A 1154 26.32 -12.89 9.63
C ASP A 1154 26.18 -11.68 8.72
N VAL A 1155 25.37 -10.70 9.14
CA VAL A 1155 24.98 -9.57 8.30
C VAL A 1155 26.16 -8.64 8.01
N GLU A 1156 27.02 -8.40 9.00
CA GLU A 1156 28.15 -7.46 8.87
C GLU A 1156 29.30 -8.03 8.03
N THR A 1157 29.57 -9.34 8.15
CA THR A 1157 30.76 -9.95 7.53
C THR A 1157 30.47 -10.81 6.30
N GLY A 1158 29.21 -11.20 6.08
CA GLY A 1158 28.81 -12.12 5.01
C GLY A 1158 29.18 -13.59 5.26
N VAL A 1159 29.90 -13.90 6.35
CA VAL A 1159 30.26 -15.27 6.72
C VAL A 1159 29.00 -16.11 6.85
N THR A 1160 29.00 -17.30 6.23
CA THR A 1160 27.83 -18.17 6.17
C THR A 1160 28.15 -19.60 6.55
N SER A 1161 27.14 -20.29 7.10
CA SER A 1161 27.17 -21.70 7.41
C SER A 1161 25.79 -22.31 7.17
N SER A 1162 25.73 -23.63 7.02
CA SER A 1162 24.47 -24.33 6.82
C SER A 1162 24.38 -25.59 7.68
N ALA A 1163 23.17 -25.92 8.10
CA ALA A 1163 22.81 -27.19 8.71
C ALA A 1163 21.59 -27.79 8.01
N THR A 1164 21.35 -29.07 8.26
CA THR A 1164 20.18 -29.79 7.73
C THR A 1164 19.34 -30.38 8.84
N MET A 1165 18.05 -30.49 8.60
CA MET A 1165 17.09 -31.12 9.49
C MET A 1165 16.05 -31.88 8.66
N GLU A 1166 15.67 -33.08 9.08
CA GLU A 1166 14.66 -33.89 8.39
C GLU A 1166 13.28 -33.65 9.01
N VAL A 1167 12.31 -33.27 8.18
CA VAL A 1167 10.90 -33.19 8.57
C VAL A 1167 10.23 -34.51 8.23
N THR A 1168 9.68 -35.20 9.23
CA THR A 1168 9.02 -36.50 9.11
C THR A 1168 7.51 -36.39 9.35
N LYS A 1169 6.77 -37.44 9.00
CA LYS A 1169 5.34 -37.55 9.28
C LYS A 1169 5.03 -37.63 10.78
#